data_AF-A0A453M031-F1
#
_entry.id   AF-A0A453M031-F1
#
_cell.length_a   1.000
_cell.length_b   1.000
_cell.length_c   1.000
_cell.angle_alpha   90.00
_cell.angle_beta   90.00
_cell.angle_gamma   90.00
#
_symmetry.space_group_name_H-M   'P 1'
#
loop_
_entity.id
_entity.type
_entity.pdbx_description
1 polymer ?
#
loop_
_entity_poly.entity_id
_entity_poly.type
_entity_poly.pdbx_seq_one_letter_code
_entity_poly.pdbx_strand_id
1 'polypeptide(L)'
;MDPLRSYLGRLLLEDVTPVVMVLTTPLAEAACRKSGLSFVDMLSPFSLFKKIDVPVRTASDQPYRLQQFKIRMVYASDVRKQDCEVADARIKLVVSEANEKALPDLLSDPPQLKDVLNKPEAELCPLWIKKFNRELIRTLSFSDHETFDHPVACLLVVSSKDKEPISKFADLFNANQLPPLLNEGIMDPQILKHYLVLHEQQDGPQEIAVNILAEMRTTLGLNDCKLLSINSSTQADGSDADNSWSTYKAHGLHNHEGTCFLNMDDLNEIKDFMQDFASNHIIPYMEQKIRVLNQQVATTRKGFRNQIKNLWWRKRDDVPEAANGPMYTFTSIESQIRVLSDYAFMLRDYELALSNYRLLSTDYKLDKAWKRFAGVQEMSGLCYFMLDQSRKDAEYCMENAFTTYLRIGSSGQRNATRCGLWWAEMLKTRGQHREASTVYFRISNEEPSLHSAVLLEQAACCYLLSSPRMLRKYGFHLILAGNSYYLSDQKQHAVRAYRNALFVYKQNPWSYINNHVHFNVGRWYGVLGIFDVAIKHLLEVIACSHQSLTTQSMFLNDFFHFVQSTGEKFDVYKLQLPVFNMSSLRVVNEDHRTYASNADVDVNESIWQELEEELIPSSSVVRTNWLDTQPKSSPFRNNKACVCVAGEAVKLNVELKNPLQISVNVSGISLICQLSTNLNASETGALTTAAEEDIASTKPSISTFESDGNNFTVSKLDIVLGGGETKRIQLEVTPKVIGILKLVGIRWTLSDSVVGYQYFEVATQKKNKKGKRGARRSLNTNLIVIKVLVCLGFSFKYLFHVTCE
;
A
#
# COMPACT_ATOMS: atom_id res chain seq x y z
N MET A 1 4.59 -30.43 1.01
CA MET A 1 4.68 -29.42 -0.06
C MET A 1 6.11 -29.49 -0.55
N ASP A 2 6.36 -29.75 -1.83
CA ASP A 2 7.73 -29.84 -2.35
C ASP A 2 8.42 -28.47 -2.19
N PRO A 3 9.48 -28.36 -1.35
CA PRO A 3 10.16 -27.09 -1.10
C PRO A 3 10.67 -26.44 -2.39
N LEU A 4 11.08 -27.23 -3.38
CA LEU A 4 11.60 -26.74 -4.68
C LEU A 4 10.53 -26.03 -5.51
N ARG A 5 9.25 -26.39 -5.35
CA ARG A 5 8.12 -25.77 -6.06
C ARG A 5 7.55 -24.56 -5.34
N SER A 6 7.94 -24.35 -4.08
CA SER A 6 7.52 -23.20 -3.29
C SER A 6 8.09 -21.88 -3.85
N TYR A 7 7.52 -20.74 -3.43
CA TYR A 7 8.06 -19.43 -3.79
C TYR A 7 9.50 -19.25 -3.25
N LEU A 8 9.74 -19.60 -1.99
CA LEU A 8 11.08 -19.53 -1.38
C LEU A 8 12.08 -20.43 -2.11
N GLY A 9 11.71 -21.68 -2.41
CA GLY A 9 12.59 -22.60 -3.13
C GLY A 9 13.01 -22.06 -4.50
N ARG A 10 12.06 -21.50 -5.27
CA ARG A 10 12.37 -20.84 -6.54
C ARG A 10 13.27 -19.61 -6.37
N LEU A 11 13.01 -18.78 -5.36
CA LEU A 11 13.84 -17.62 -5.04
C LEU A 11 15.28 -18.05 -4.75
N LEU A 12 15.48 -19.08 -3.93
CA LEU A 12 16.82 -19.60 -3.60
C LEU A 12 17.53 -20.14 -4.84
N LEU A 13 16.84 -20.89 -5.70
CA LEU A 13 17.40 -21.42 -6.94
C LEU A 13 17.77 -20.32 -7.96
N GLU A 14 17.11 -19.16 -7.91
CA GLU A 14 17.33 -18.06 -8.85
C GLU A 14 18.32 -17.00 -8.35
N ASP A 15 18.46 -16.84 -7.03
CA ASP A 15 19.28 -15.79 -6.43
C ASP A 15 20.55 -16.34 -5.74
N VAL A 16 20.51 -17.52 -5.12
CA VAL A 16 21.69 -18.19 -4.53
C VAL A 16 22.38 -19.02 -5.61
N THR A 17 23.12 -18.31 -6.46
CA THR A 17 23.70 -18.86 -7.70
C THR A 17 25.16 -18.42 -7.86
N PRO A 18 26.00 -19.26 -8.49
CA PRO A 18 27.41 -18.97 -8.65
C PRO A 18 27.65 -17.70 -9.47
N VAL A 19 28.64 -16.93 -9.01
CA VAL A 19 29.08 -15.70 -9.65
C VAL A 19 30.24 -15.99 -10.59
N VAL A 20 30.18 -15.42 -11.78
CA VAL A 20 31.27 -15.37 -12.73
C VAL A 20 31.71 -13.92 -12.86
N MET A 21 32.98 -13.67 -12.53
CA MET A 21 33.59 -12.35 -12.68
C MET A 21 34.01 -12.15 -14.13
N VAL A 22 33.69 -11.01 -14.71
CA VAL A 22 34.03 -10.68 -16.09
C VAL A 22 35.07 -9.56 -16.13
N LEU A 23 36.13 -9.80 -16.89
CA LEU A 23 37.19 -8.85 -17.19
C LEU A 23 37.28 -8.68 -18.71
N THR A 24 37.05 -7.47 -19.22
CA THR A 24 37.04 -7.18 -20.66
C THR A 24 38.10 -6.15 -21.02
N THR A 25 38.70 -6.26 -22.21
CA THR A 25 39.48 -5.16 -22.78
C THR A 25 38.55 -4.03 -23.24
N PRO A 26 38.99 -2.77 -23.24
CA PRO A 26 38.18 -1.66 -23.74
C PRO A 26 37.70 -1.85 -25.19
N LEU A 27 38.49 -2.54 -26.02
CA LEU A 27 38.10 -2.85 -27.40
C LEU A 27 37.02 -3.92 -27.49
N ALA A 28 37.06 -4.95 -26.61
CA ALA A 28 36.00 -5.95 -26.55
C ALA A 28 34.68 -5.32 -26.09
N GLU A 29 34.73 -4.47 -25.06
CA GLU A 29 33.55 -3.75 -24.58
C GLU A 29 32.99 -2.80 -25.65
N ALA A 30 33.85 -2.10 -26.39
CA ALA A 30 33.45 -1.22 -27.48
C ALA A 30 32.79 -1.99 -28.63
N ALA A 31 33.23 -3.23 -28.92
CA ALA A 31 32.60 -4.08 -29.92
C ALA A 31 31.15 -4.41 -29.53
N CYS A 32 30.90 -4.84 -28.28
CA CYS A 32 29.54 -5.09 -27.80
C CYS A 32 28.68 -3.82 -27.79
N ARG A 33 29.25 -2.66 -27.44
CA ARG A 33 28.47 -1.41 -27.43
C ARG A 33 27.96 -0.99 -28.80
N LYS A 34 28.54 -1.50 -29.91
CA LYS A 34 27.99 -1.29 -31.26
C LYS A 34 26.57 -1.87 -31.40
N SER A 35 26.25 -2.95 -30.69
CA SER A 35 24.91 -3.56 -30.67
C SER A 35 23.96 -2.94 -29.64
N GLY A 36 24.43 -1.93 -28.88
CA GLY A 36 23.65 -1.23 -27.86
C GLY A 36 23.69 -1.86 -26.46
N LEU A 37 24.56 -2.86 -26.23
CA LEU A 37 24.65 -3.60 -24.97
C LEU A 37 26.08 -3.61 -24.40
N SER A 38 26.21 -3.71 -23.07
CA SER A 38 27.49 -4.10 -22.47
C SER A 38 27.72 -5.61 -22.65
N PHE A 39 28.97 -6.08 -22.51
CA PHE A 39 29.26 -7.51 -22.68
C PHE A 39 28.49 -8.39 -21.68
N VAL A 40 28.40 -7.98 -20.41
CA VAL A 40 27.59 -8.67 -19.39
C VAL A 40 26.10 -8.64 -19.72
N ASP A 41 25.58 -7.50 -20.21
CA ASP A 41 24.16 -7.39 -20.60
C ASP A 41 23.81 -8.33 -21.75
N MET A 42 24.73 -8.52 -22.69
CA MET A 42 24.62 -9.44 -23.82
C MET A 42 24.50 -10.90 -23.37
N LEU A 43 25.27 -11.31 -22.35
CA LEU A 43 25.23 -12.69 -21.83
C LEU A 43 24.09 -12.95 -20.84
N SER A 44 23.63 -11.91 -20.14
CA SER A 44 22.69 -12.03 -19.00
C SER A 44 21.39 -12.80 -19.29
N PRO A 45 20.75 -12.70 -20.48
CA PRO A 45 19.49 -13.43 -20.74
C PRO A 45 19.69 -14.94 -20.86
N PHE A 46 20.91 -15.38 -21.19
CA PHE A 46 21.26 -16.78 -21.41
C PHE A 46 21.89 -17.43 -20.18
N SER A 47 21.79 -16.79 -19.02
CA SER A 47 22.41 -17.27 -17.78
C SER A 47 21.54 -18.25 -16.98
N LEU A 48 20.28 -18.45 -17.37
CA LEU A 48 19.32 -19.37 -16.75
C LEU A 48 19.07 -20.60 -17.63
N PHE A 49 19.55 -21.76 -17.18
CA PHE A 49 19.45 -23.04 -17.86
C PHE A 49 18.33 -23.88 -17.22
N LYS A 50 17.18 -24.01 -17.87
CA LYS A 50 16.02 -24.77 -17.31
C LYS A 50 16.08 -26.29 -17.57
N LYS A 51 16.93 -26.75 -18.47
CA LYS A 51 17.06 -28.16 -18.89
C LYS A 51 18.54 -28.53 -19.13
N ILE A 52 19.38 -28.26 -18.14
CA ILE A 52 20.83 -28.48 -18.27
C ILE A 52 21.19 -29.97 -18.21
N ASP A 53 20.47 -30.75 -17.40
CA ASP A 53 20.55 -32.21 -17.23
C ASP A 53 21.97 -32.78 -17.04
N VAL A 54 22.83 -32.03 -16.33
CA VAL A 54 24.23 -32.42 -16.07
C VAL A 54 24.30 -33.35 -14.86
N PRO A 55 24.96 -34.53 -14.97
CA PRO A 55 25.23 -35.39 -13.83
C PRO A 55 26.33 -34.78 -12.96
N VAL A 56 26.06 -34.68 -11.66
CA VAL A 56 26.98 -34.16 -10.65
C VAL A 56 27.24 -35.23 -9.61
N ARG A 57 28.50 -35.33 -9.18
CA ARG A 57 28.95 -36.29 -8.17
C ARG A 57 29.84 -35.59 -7.14
N THR A 58 29.24 -35.17 -6.03
CA THR A 58 29.89 -34.45 -4.93
C THR A 58 30.69 -35.39 -4.02
N ALA A 59 30.27 -35.57 -2.77
CA ALA A 59 30.91 -36.43 -1.78
C ALA A 59 30.31 -37.84 -1.73
N SER A 60 29.06 -38.01 -2.18
CA SER A 60 28.45 -39.32 -2.33
C SER A 60 28.93 -39.98 -3.63
N ASP A 61 29.07 -41.32 -3.60
CA ASP A 61 29.45 -42.08 -4.80
C ASP A 61 28.32 -42.15 -5.84
N GLN A 62 27.08 -41.77 -5.47
CA GLN A 62 25.93 -41.80 -6.36
C GLN A 62 25.75 -40.45 -7.09
N PRO A 63 25.80 -40.41 -8.43
CA PRO A 63 25.49 -39.21 -9.19
C PRO A 63 24.03 -38.80 -9.07
N TYR A 64 23.78 -37.51 -8.97
CA TYR A 64 22.45 -36.91 -9.18
C TYR A 64 22.49 -35.96 -10.39
N ARG A 65 21.33 -35.58 -10.93
CA ARG A 65 21.26 -34.69 -12.10
C ARG A 65 20.73 -33.31 -11.75
N LEU A 66 21.44 -32.28 -12.19
CA LEU A 66 20.97 -30.90 -12.13
C LEU A 66 19.99 -30.65 -13.28
N GLN A 67 18.73 -30.40 -12.94
CA GLN A 67 17.70 -30.09 -13.95
C GLN A 67 17.73 -28.62 -14.38
N GLN A 68 17.97 -27.72 -13.41
CA GLN A 68 18.05 -26.29 -13.64
C GLN A 68 19.31 -25.73 -12.99
N PHE A 69 19.94 -24.76 -13.64
CA PHE A 69 21.11 -24.09 -13.13
C PHE A 69 21.07 -22.63 -13.59
N LYS A 70 21.63 -21.73 -12.80
CA LYS A 70 21.73 -20.33 -13.18
C LYS A 70 23.08 -19.80 -12.74
N ILE A 71 23.65 -18.92 -13.54
CA ILE A 71 24.89 -18.21 -13.22
C ILE A 71 24.62 -16.70 -13.24
N ARG A 72 25.39 -15.95 -12.44
CA ARG A 72 25.37 -14.48 -12.43
C ARG A 72 26.68 -13.95 -12.96
N MET A 73 26.62 -13.13 -13.99
CA MET A 73 27.77 -12.43 -14.56
C MET A 73 27.87 -11.04 -13.93
N VAL A 74 29.05 -10.68 -13.44
CA VAL A 74 29.32 -9.36 -12.84
C VAL A 74 30.69 -8.86 -13.30
N TYR A 75 30.84 -7.56 -13.52
CA TYR A 75 32.16 -7.00 -13.77
C TYR A 75 33.00 -7.02 -12.50
N ALA A 76 34.32 -7.12 -12.65
CA ALA A 76 35.25 -7.05 -11.51
C ALA A 76 35.08 -5.78 -10.67
N SER A 77 34.72 -4.64 -11.28
CA SER A 77 34.42 -3.37 -10.58
C SER A 77 33.23 -3.45 -9.61
N ASP A 78 32.32 -4.39 -9.87
CA ASP A 78 31.09 -4.56 -9.09
C ASP A 78 31.23 -5.62 -7.99
N VAL A 79 32.33 -6.38 -7.97
CA VAL A 79 32.68 -7.37 -6.93
C VAL A 79 33.16 -6.64 -5.67
N ARG A 80 32.29 -5.84 -5.08
CA ARG A 80 32.57 -5.08 -3.86
C ARG A 80 31.30 -4.91 -3.05
N LYS A 81 31.47 -4.75 -1.75
CA LYS A 81 30.37 -4.39 -0.86
C LYS A 81 29.84 -3.01 -1.27
N GLN A 82 28.52 -2.92 -1.49
CA GLN A 82 27.88 -1.66 -1.86
C GLN A 82 27.77 -0.71 -0.66
N ASP A 83 27.86 0.58 -0.95
CA ASP A 83 27.59 1.62 0.02
C ASP A 83 26.11 1.63 0.42
N CYS A 84 25.85 1.77 1.72
CA CYS A 84 24.50 1.70 2.29
C CYS A 84 23.55 2.74 1.66
N GLU A 85 24.05 3.95 1.40
CA GLU A 85 23.27 5.07 0.85
C GLU A 85 22.86 4.81 -0.61
N VAL A 86 23.78 4.29 -1.42
CA VAL A 86 23.51 3.95 -2.84
C VAL A 86 22.47 2.84 -2.92
N ALA A 87 22.60 1.83 -2.04
CA ALA A 87 21.62 0.76 -1.90
C ALA A 87 20.23 1.29 -1.50
N ASP A 88 20.16 2.21 -0.53
CA ASP A 88 18.89 2.79 -0.06
C ASP A 88 18.24 3.65 -1.14
N ALA A 89 19.02 4.41 -1.92
CA ALA A 89 18.53 5.17 -3.07
C ALA A 89 17.92 4.28 -4.15
N ARG A 90 18.58 3.16 -4.48
CA ARG A 90 18.08 2.18 -5.45
C ARG A 90 16.78 1.52 -4.99
N ILE A 91 16.68 1.19 -3.71
CA ILE A 91 15.45 0.65 -3.12
C ILE A 91 14.33 1.70 -3.15
N LYS A 92 14.64 2.97 -2.83
CA LYS A 92 13.67 4.07 -2.92
C LYS A 92 13.12 4.25 -4.32
N LEU A 93 13.94 4.06 -5.36
CA LEU A 93 13.49 4.09 -6.76
C LEU A 93 12.45 3.01 -7.03
N VAL A 94 12.68 1.76 -6.60
CA VAL A 94 11.73 0.65 -6.80
C VAL A 94 10.36 0.94 -6.19
N VAL A 95 10.33 1.53 -4.99
CA VAL A 95 9.07 1.89 -4.33
C VAL A 95 8.42 3.09 -5.04
N SER A 96 9.22 4.06 -5.49
CA SER A 96 8.69 5.25 -6.18
C SER A 96 8.12 4.92 -7.56
N GLU A 97 8.74 4.02 -8.34
CA GLU A 97 8.19 3.51 -9.60
C GLU A 97 6.84 2.79 -9.42
N ALA A 98 6.66 2.13 -8.27
CA ALA A 98 5.40 1.45 -7.95
C ALA A 98 4.26 2.44 -7.68
N ASN A 99 4.56 3.69 -7.29
CA ASN A 99 3.57 4.73 -7.08
C ASN A 99 2.91 5.18 -8.38
N GLU A 100 3.67 5.40 -9.46
CA GLU A 100 3.16 5.95 -10.72
C GLU A 100 2.05 5.07 -11.32
N LYS A 101 2.16 3.74 -11.12
CA LYS A 101 1.16 2.77 -11.55
C LYS A 101 -0.08 2.70 -10.65
N ALA A 102 -0.02 3.26 -9.44
CA ALA A 102 -1.07 3.22 -8.43
C ALA A 102 -1.91 4.51 -8.36
N LEU A 103 -1.61 5.52 -9.17
CA LEU A 103 -2.36 6.78 -9.21
C LEU A 103 -3.85 6.61 -9.60
N PRO A 104 -4.24 5.73 -10.54
CA PRO A 104 -5.66 5.50 -10.85
C PRO A 104 -6.43 4.90 -9.66
N ASP A 105 -5.79 4.01 -8.89
CA ASP A 105 -6.38 3.40 -7.69
C ASP A 105 -6.60 4.45 -6.59
N LEU A 106 -5.84 5.55 -6.59
CA LEU A 106 -5.99 6.63 -5.62
C LEU A 106 -7.28 7.44 -5.80
N LEU A 107 -7.87 7.43 -7.00
CA LEU A 107 -9.08 8.20 -7.31
C LEU A 107 -10.38 7.38 -7.20
N SER A 108 -10.26 6.05 -7.09
CA SER A 108 -11.42 5.15 -6.94
C SER A 108 -11.98 5.16 -5.52
N ASP A 109 -13.17 4.58 -5.32
CA ASP A 109 -13.71 4.38 -3.98
C ASP A 109 -12.86 3.39 -3.15
N PRO A 110 -12.78 3.55 -1.81
CA PRO A 110 -12.07 2.59 -0.97
C PRO A 110 -12.67 1.18 -1.14
N PRO A 111 -11.83 0.13 -1.22
CA PRO A 111 -12.31 -1.22 -1.50
C PRO A 111 -13.22 -1.71 -0.38
N GLN A 112 -14.29 -2.43 -0.74
CA GLN A 112 -15.18 -3.00 0.26
C GLN A 112 -14.57 -4.25 0.89
N LEU A 113 -15.00 -4.58 2.10
CA LEU A 113 -14.51 -5.75 2.83
C LEU A 113 -14.66 -7.04 2.00
N LYS A 114 -15.76 -7.19 1.25
CA LYS A 114 -16.00 -8.37 0.40
C LYS A 114 -14.98 -8.48 -0.73
N ASP A 115 -14.61 -7.35 -1.34
CA ASP A 115 -13.66 -7.33 -2.46
C ASP A 115 -12.28 -7.77 -2.00
N VAL A 116 -11.80 -7.22 -0.88
CA VAL A 116 -10.48 -7.55 -0.33
C VAL A 116 -10.39 -9.00 0.14
N LEU A 117 -11.46 -9.56 0.70
CA LEU A 117 -11.49 -10.96 1.15
C LEU A 117 -11.51 -11.98 0.00
N ASN A 118 -11.95 -11.56 -1.18
CA ASN A 118 -12.03 -12.39 -2.39
C ASN A 118 -10.79 -12.26 -3.28
N LYS A 119 -9.90 -11.30 -3.01
CA LYS A 119 -8.67 -11.13 -3.78
C LYS A 119 -7.75 -12.35 -3.62
N PRO A 120 -7.15 -12.84 -4.72
CA PRO A 120 -6.12 -13.88 -4.63
C PRO A 120 -4.88 -13.34 -3.89
N GLU A 121 -4.12 -14.23 -3.25
CA GLU A 121 -2.89 -13.89 -2.52
C GLU A 121 -1.89 -13.10 -3.38
N ALA A 122 -1.84 -13.39 -4.69
CA ALA A 122 -0.98 -12.69 -5.64
C ALA A 122 -1.33 -11.20 -5.84
N GLU A 123 -2.59 -10.82 -5.65
CA GLU A 123 -3.04 -9.42 -5.70
C GLU A 123 -2.88 -8.72 -4.34
N LEU A 124 -2.93 -9.48 -3.24
CA LEU A 124 -2.67 -8.97 -1.89
C LEU A 124 -1.19 -8.65 -1.65
N CYS A 125 -0.28 -9.36 -2.33
CA CYS A 125 1.16 -9.09 -2.33
C CYS A 125 1.64 -8.73 -3.75
N PRO A 126 1.55 -7.45 -4.15
CA PRO A 126 1.91 -6.98 -5.48
C PRO A 126 3.32 -7.39 -5.93
N LEU A 127 3.52 -7.52 -7.25
CA LEU A 127 4.81 -7.88 -7.85
C LEU A 127 5.95 -6.93 -7.47
N TRP A 128 5.66 -5.64 -7.24
CA TRP A 128 6.69 -4.67 -6.84
C TRP A 128 7.26 -4.96 -5.44
N ILE A 129 6.49 -5.57 -4.52
CA ILE A 129 7.00 -6.00 -3.20
C ILE A 129 8.03 -7.12 -3.38
N LYS A 130 7.80 -8.03 -4.33
CA LYS A 130 8.77 -9.08 -4.67
C LYS A 130 10.06 -8.48 -5.25
N LYS A 131 9.93 -7.48 -6.15
CA LYS A 131 11.07 -6.72 -6.68
C LYS A 131 11.83 -6.02 -5.55
N PHE A 132 11.13 -5.36 -4.64
CA PHE A 132 11.70 -4.72 -3.45
C PHE A 132 12.47 -5.71 -2.57
N ASN A 133 11.88 -6.85 -2.20
CA ASN A 133 12.53 -7.85 -1.36
C ASN A 133 13.81 -8.39 -2.03
N ARG A 134 13.79 -8.60 -3.36
CA ARG A 134 14.96 -9.05 -4.12
C ARG A 134 16.08 -8.00 -4.14
N GLU A 135 15.74 -6.74 -4.37
CA GLU A 135 16.72 -5.65 -4.34
C GLU A 135 17.31 -5.46 -2.94
N LEU A 136 16.50 -5.59 -1.88
CA LEU A 136 16.99 -5.56 -0.50
C LEU A 136 18.03 -6.64 -0.24
N ILE A 137 17.78 -7.88 -0.68
CA ILE A 137 18.73 -9.00 -0.53
C ILE A 137 20.02 -8.73 -1.31
N ARG A 138 19.92 -8.17 -2.52
CA ARG A 138 21.09 -7.83 -3.36
C ARG A 138 22.02 -6.78 -2.73
N THR A 139 21.52 -5.93 -1.84
CA THR A 139 22.37 -4.95 -1.13
C THR A 139 23.42 -5.60 -0.22
N LEU A 140 23.25 -6.88 0.10
CA LEU A 140 24.14 -7.66 0.96
C LEU A 140 25.23 -8.42 0.19
N SER A 141 25.28 -8.27 -1.14
CA SER A 141 26.20 -9.04 -1.97
C SER A 141 27.67 -8.75 -1.67
N PHE A 142 28.52 -9.75 -1.96
CA PHE A 142 29.97 -9.72 -1.77
C PHE A 142 30.37 -9.51 -0.30
N SER A 143 29.73 -10.26 0.60
CA SER A 143 30.09 -10.23 2.01
C SER A 143 31.32 -11.11 2.33
N ASP A 144 31.95 -10.82 3.47
CA ASP A 144 33.18 -11.45 3.97
C ASP A 144 32.96 -12.80 4.67
N HIS A 145 31.74 -13.04 5.13
CA HIS A 145 31.36 -14.13 6.01
C HIS A 145 30.62 -15.29 5.31
N GLU A 146 30.22 -15.09 4.05
CA GLU A 146 29.59 -16.10 3.18
C GLU A 146 30.26 -16.08 1.80
N THR A 147 30.22 -17.20 1.08
CA THR A 147 30.98 -17.37 -0.18
C THR A 147 30.09 -17.54 -1.42
N PHE A 148 28.77 -17.36 -1.31
CA PHE A 148 27.83 -17.45 -2.45
C PHE A 148 28.08 -16.40 -3.54
N ASP A 149 28.54 -15.21 -3.14
CA ASP A 149 28.88 -14.12 -4.05
C ASP A 149 30.38 -14.10 -4.41
N HIS A 150 31.17 -15.05 -3.91
CA HIS A 150 32.57 -15.16 -4.30
C HIS A 150 32.63 -15.74 -5.72
N PRO A 151 33.36 -15.12 -6.65
CA PRO A 151 33.45 -15.64 -8.01
C PRO A 151 33.94 -17.09 -8.02
N VAL A 152 33.21 -17.97 -8.71
CA VAL A 152 33.64 -19.36 -8.94
C VAL A 152 34.51 -19.47 -10.18
N ALA A 153 34.32 -18.54 -11.11
CA ALA A 153 35.05 -18.44 -12.36
C ALA A 153 35.30 -16.98 -12.75
N CYS A 154 36.29 -16.77 -13.59
CA CYS A 154 36.60 -15.52 -14.25
C CYS A 154 36.60 -15.72 -15.76
N LEU A 155 35.77 -14.95 -16.45
CA LEU A 155 35.73 -14.87 -17.90
C LEU A 155 36.59 -13.68 -18.34
N LEU A 156 37.71 -13.97 -18.98
CA LEU A 156 38.61 -12.96 -19.53
C LEU A 156 38.33 -12.79 -21.01
N VAL A 157 38.01 -11.57 -21.44
CA VAL A 157 37.57 -11.27 -22.79
C VAL A 157 38.51 -10.27 -23.45
N VAL A 158 39.06 -10.67 -24.59
CA VAL A 158 39.90 -9.82 -25.44
C VAL A 158 39.26 -9.67 -26.81
N SER A 159 39.49 -8.54 -27.47
CA SER A 159 39.04 -8.35 -28.85
C SER A 159 40.05 -8.95 -29.82
N SER A 160 39.58 -9.51 -30.93
CA SER A 160 40.44 -9.86 -32.07
C SER A 160 41.22 -8.67 -32.66
N LYS A 161 40.83 -7.42 -32.34
CA LYS A 161 41.56 -6.19 -32.70
C LYS A 161 42.64 -5.79 -31.71
N ASP A 162 42.72 -6.42 -30.54
CA ASP A 162 43.76 -6.10 -29.58
C ASP A 162 45.14 -6.43 -30.14
N LYS A 163 46.11 -5.53 -29.93
CA LYS A 163 47.52 -5.83 -30.17
C LYS A 163 47.96 -6.87 -29.15
N GLU A 164 48.54 -7.97 -29.63
CA GLU A 164 49.01 -9.10 -28.82
C GLU A 164 47.94 -9.58 -27.81
N PRO A 165 46.80 -10.12 -28.28
CA PRO A 165 45.65 -10.43 -27.44
C PRO A 165 45.97 -11.43 -26.31
N ILE A 166 46.95 -12.32 -26.52
CA ILE A 166 47.33 -13.34 -25.54
C ILE A 166 48.05 -12.73 -24.33
N SER A 167 48.92 -11.75 -24.52
CA SER A 167 49.62 -11.09 -23.40
C SER A 167 48.65 -10.28 -22.54
N LYS A 168 47.60 -9.72 -23.14
CA LYS A 168 46.56 -8.97 -22.42
C LYS A 168 45.78 -9.78 -21.39
N PHE A 169 45.70 -11.10 -21.52
CA PHE A 169 45.06 -11.92 -20.49
C PHE A 169 45.81 -11.87 -19.15
N ALA A 170 47.14 -11.83 -19.20
CA ALA A 170 47.95 -11.63 -18.00
C ALA A 170 47.70 -10.24 -17.41
N ASP A 171 47.58 -9.22 -18.27
CA ASP A 171 47.32 -7.84 -17.84
C ASP A 171 45.98 -7.68 -17.13
N LEU A 172 44.93 -8.30 -17.66
CA LEU A 172 43.58 -8.27 -17.09
C LEU A 172 43.52 -8.92 -15.70
N PHE A 173 44.26 -10.01 -15.48
CA PHE A 173 44.31 -10.71 -14.19
C PHE A 173 45.48 -10.27 -13.31
N ASN A 174 45.86 -9.00 -13.37
CA ASN A 174 46.88 -8.44 -12.49
C ASN A 174 46.31 -8.07 -11.12
N ALA A 175 47.07 -8.32 -10.04
CA ALA A 175 46.63 -8.09 -8.65
C ALA A 175 46.13 -6.65 -8.39
N ASN A 176 46.71 -5.65 -9.05
CA ASN A 176 46.31 -4.25 -8.88
C ASN A 176 44.93 -3.91 -9.48
N GLN A 177 44.39 -4.77 -10.35
CA GLN A 177 43.07 -4.59 -10.98
C GLN A 177 42.01 -5.52 -10.37
N LEU A 178 42.39 -6.40 -9.44
CA LEU A 178 41.47 -7.32 -8.81
C LEU A 178 40.61 -6.63 -7.73
N PRO A 179 39.40 -7.16 -7.50
CA PRO A 179 38.52 -6.72 -6.42
C PRO A 179 39.20 -6.66 -5.04
N PRO A 180 38.83 -5.70 -4.16
CA PRO A 180 39.44 -5.55 -2.83
C PRO A 180 39.43 -6.84 -2.00
N LEU A 181 38.33 -7.61 -2.04
CA LEU A 181 38.18 -8.86 -1.28
C LEU A 181 39.16 -9.97 -1.70
N LEU A 182 39.64 -9.94 -2.94
CA LEU A 182 40.71 -10.82 -3.42
C LEU A 182 42.08 -10.35 -2.91
N ASN A 183 42.32 -9.04 -2.95
CA ASN A 183 43.58 -8.44 -2.47
C ASN A 183 43.75 -8.52 -0.94
N GLU A 184 42.65 -8.51 -0.20
CA GLU A 184 42.62 -8.67 1.27
C GLU A 184 42.77 -10.14 1.73
N GLY A 185 42.82 -11.10 0.80
CA GLY A 185 42.94 -12.53 1.12
C GLY A 185 41.69 -13.14 1.75
N ILE A 186 40.52 -12.54 1.51
CA ILE A 186 39.22 -13.08 1.94
C ILE A 186 38.70 -14.07 0.89
N MET A 187 38.82 -13.73 -0.40
CA MET A 187 38.48 -14.60 -1.52
C MET A 187 39.67 -15.42 -1.99
N ASP A 188 39.41 -16.63 -2.48
CA ASP A 188 40.43 -17.48 -3.12
C ASP A 188 40.72 -16.94 -4.54
N PRO A 189 41.97 -16.55 -4.86
CA PRO A 189 42.33 -16.12 -6.21
C PRO A 189 42.43 -17.28 -7.21
N GLN A 190 42.46 -18.54 -6.75
CA GLN A 190 42.52 -19.74 -7.59
C GLN A 190 41.14 -20.19 -8.06
N ILE A 191 40.50 -19.32 -8.86
CA ILE A 191 39.21 -19.56 -9.51
C ILE A 191 39.40 -20.11 -10.94
N LEU A 192 38.35 -20.72 -11.50
CA LEU A 192 38.35 -21.17 -12.90
C LEU A 192 38.58 -19.97 -13.82
N LYS A 193 39.56 -20.03 -14.73
CA LYS A 193 39.78 -18.98 -15.74
C LYS A 193 39.34 -19.51 -17.10
N HIS A 194 38.49 -18.75 -17.79
CA HIS A 194 38.06 -19.06 -19.15
C HIS A 194 38.37 -17.88 -20.06
N TYR A 195 39.03 -18.16 -21.18
CA TYR A 195 39.57 -17.16 -22.08
C TYR A 195 38.70 -17.07 -23.34
N LEU A 196 38.20 -15.88 -23.61
CA LEU A 196 37.31 -15.61 -24.73
C LEU A 196 37.93 -14.58 -25.68
N VAL A 197 37.98 -14.91 -26.95
CA VAL A 197 38.22 -13.93 -28.03
C VAL A 197 36.89 -13.48 -28.58
N LEU A 198 36.65 -12.17 -28.56
CA LEU A 198 35.49 -11.56 -29.21
C LEU A 198 35.89 -11.04 -30.60
N HIS A 199 35.18 -11.49 -31.62
CA HIS A 199 35.38 -11.06 -32.99
C HIS A 199 34.12 -10.39 -33.53
N GLU A 200 34.22 -9.12 -33.91
CA GLU A 200 33.16 -8.41 -34.61
C GLU A 200 33.34 -8.61 -36.12
N GLN A 201 32.32 -9.11 -36.83
CA GLN A 201 32.45 -9.49 -38.24
C GLN A 201 32.78 -8.29 -39.14
N GLN A 202 32.40 -7.07 -38.75
CA GLN A 202 32.75 -5.84 -39.47
C GLN A 202 34.22 -5.45 -39.33
N ASP A 203 34.94 -6.05 -38.39
CA ASP A 203 36.28 -5.62 -37.99
C ASP A 203 37.42 -6.31 -38.76
N GLY A 204 37.10 -7.35 -39.54
CA GLY A 204 38.05 -8.07 -40.41
C GLY A 204 37.61 -9.50 -40.71
N PRO A 205 38.39 -10.25 -41.51
CA PRO A 205 38.09 -11.66 -41.78
C PRO A 205 38.23 -12.53 -40.52
N GLN A 206 37.31 -13.47 -40.35
CA GLN A 206 37.25 -14.39 -39.20
C GLN A 206 38.51 -15.25 -39.04
N GLU A 207 39.27 -15.47 -40.11
CA GLU A 207 40.54 -16.21 -40.10
C GLU A 207 41.54 -15.65 -39.08
N ILE A 208 41.56 -14.32 -38.87
CA ILE A 208 42.43 -13.68 -37.87
C ILE A 208 42.08 -14.18 -36.47
N ALA A 209 40.79 -14.20 -36.14
CA ALA A 209 40.32 -14.65 -34.83
C ALA A 209 40.51 -16.15 -34.62
N VAL A 210 40.38 -16.96 -35.69
CA VAL A 210 40.66 -18.41 -35.65
C VAL A 210 42.15 -18.69 -35.40
N ASN A 211 43.05 -17.92 -36.02
CA ASN A 211 44.49 -18.04 -35.77
C ASN A 211 44.85 -17.66 -34.34
N ILE A 212 44.28 -16.57 -33.80
CA ILE A 212 44.46 -16.18 -32.40
C ILE A 212 43.95 -17.30 -31.46
N LEU A 213 42.79 -17.89 -31.75
CA LEU A 213 42.25 -19.00 -30.96
C LEU A 213 43.18 -20.23 -30.99
N ALA A 214 43.75 -20.56 -32.15
CA ALA A 214 44.68 -21.67 -32.28
C ALA A 214 45.94 -21.44 -31.43
N GLU A 215 46.49 -20.22 -31.47
CA GLU A 215 47.63 -19.82 -30.65
C GLU A 215 47.28 -19.89 -29.15
N MET A 216 46.13 -19.35 -28.72
CA MET A 216 45.65 -19.43 -27.34
C MET A 216 45.53 -20.87 -26.83
N ARG A 217 45.01 -21.78 -27.66
CA ARG A 217 44.88 -23.19 -27.29
C ARG A 217 46.24 -23.85 -27.04
N THR A 218 47.28 -23.39 -27.71
CA THR A 218 48.65 -23.88 -27.47
C THR A 218 49.29 -23.29 -26.21
N THR A 219 48.99 -22.03 -25.88
CA THR A 219 49.66 -21.31 -24.76
C THR A 219 48.92 -21.44 -23.43
N LEU A 220 47.58 -21.38 -23.43
CA LEU A 220 46.74 -21.28 -22.23
C LEU A 220 45.93 -22.55 -21.94
N GLY A 221 45.91 -23.51 -22.86
CA GLY A 221 45.22 -24.79 -22.72
C GLY A 221 44.05 -24.97 -23.71
N LEU A 222 43.84 -26.21 -24.15
CA LEU A 222 42.89 -26.56 -25.21
C LEU A 222 41.41 -26.33 -24.83
N ASN A 223 41.05 -26.60 -23.57
CA ASN A 223 39.65 -26.61 -23.12
C ASN A 223 39.15 -25.26 -22.63
N ASP A 224 40.04 -24.36 -22.20
CA ASP A 224 39.66 -23.11 -21.53
C ASP A 224 39.55 -21.91 -22.50
N CYS A 225 39.69 -22.14 -23.81
CA CYS A 225 39.71 -21.09 -24.83
C CYS A 225 38.53 -21.19 -25.81
N LYS A 226 37.79 -20.09 -25.99
CA LYS A 226 36.67 -19.97 -26.94
C LYS A 226 36.75 -18.72 -27.80
N LEU A 227 36.13 -18.79 -28.97
CA LEU A 227 35.91 -17.67 -29.88
C LEU A 227 34.40 -17.40 -29.91
N LEU A 228 34.02 -16.14 -29.75
CA LEU A 228 32.64 -15.68 -29.95
C LEU A 228 32.65 -14.64 -31.06
N SER A 229 31.88 -14.90 -32.12
CA SER A 229 31.69 -13.96 -33.21
C SER A 229 30.39 -13.20 -33.01
N ILE A 230 30.40 -11.89 -33.24
CA ILE A 230 29.21 -11.03 -33.21
C ILE A 230 29.11 -10.22 -34.49
N ASN A 231 27.90 -9.95 -34.95
CA ASN A 231 27.66 -9.07 -36.09
C ASN A 231 26.67 -7.96 -35.71
N SER A 232 27.21 -6.85 -35.20
CA SER A 232 26.40 -5.72 -34.77
C SER A 232 25.90 -4.92 -35.99
N SER A 233 24.66 -5.13 -36.45
CA SER A 233 24.16 -4.43 -37.65
C SER A 233 23.99 -2.92 -37.41
N THR A 234 24.33 -2.10 -38.41
CA THR A 234 24.24 -0.62 -38.32
C THR A 234 23.01 -0.02 -39.03
N GLN A 235 22.19 -0.85 -39.69
CA GLN A 235 21.01 -0.38 -40.42
C GLN A 235 19.73 -0.99 -39.85
N ALA A 236 18.83 -0.10 -39.41
CA ALA A 236 17.40 -0.38 -39.37
C ALA A 236 16.92 -0.46 -40.83
N ASP A 237 17.13 -1.60 -41.49
CA ASP A 237 16.45 -1.86 -42.75
C ASP A 237 14.96 -1.90 -42.46
N GLY A 238 14.25 -0.92 -43.03
CA GLY A 238 12.83 -0.69 -42.85
C GLY A 238 12.01 -1.91 -43.24
N SER A 239 11.70 -2.74 -42.25
CA SER A 239 10.53 -3.60 -42.16
C SER A 239 10.39 -4.00 -40.69
N ASP A 240 9.17 -4.22 -40.24
CA ASP A 240 8.82 -4.71 -38.90
C ASP A 240 9.52 -6.06 -38.58
N ALA A 241 10.83 -6.04 -38.35
CA ALA A 241 11.56 -7.15 -37.78
C ALA A 241 11.23 -7.16 -36.28
N ASP A 242 10.20 -7.95 -35.95
CA ASP A 242 9.79 -8.34 -34.61
C ASP A 242 11.01 -8.39 -33.68
N ASN A 243 11.10 -7.41 -32.77
CA ASN A 243 12.29 -7.07 -32.03
C ASN A 243 12.59 -8.22 -31.05
N SER A 244 13.22 -9.29 -31.53
CA SER A 244 13.32 -10.60 -30.85
C SER A 244 13.97 -10.51 -29.46
N TRP A 245 14.75 -9.43 -29.23
CA TRP A 245 15.33 -9.05 -27.96
C TRP A 245 14.30 -8.62 -26.89
N SER A 246 13.11 -8.15 -27.27
CA SER A 246 12.02 -7.78 -26.35
C SER A 246 11.59 -8.97 -25.47
N THR A 247 11.60 -10.18 -26.03
CA THR A 247 11.33 -11.44 -25.32
C THR A 247 12.31 -11.67 -24.17
N TYR A 248 13.54 -11.17 -24.32
CA TYR A 248 14.63 -11.31 -23.35
C TYR A 248 14.71 -10.13 -22.37
N LYS A 249 14.13 -8.96 -22.68
CA LYS A 249 14.01 -7.80 -21.76
C LYS A 249 13.29 -8.15 -20.44
N ALA A 250 12.36 -9.12 -20.47
CA ALA A 250 11.62 -9.59 -19.29
C ALA A 250 12.50 -10.25 -18.20
N HIS A 251 13.76 -10.61 -18.49
CA HIS A 251 14.64 -11.38 -17.60
C HIS A 251 15.57 -10.54 -16.71
N GLY A 252 15.35 -9.22 -16.59
CA GLY A 252 15.95 -8.40 -15.53
C GLY A 252 16.89 -7.27 -15.95
N LEU A 253 16.88 -6.88 -17.23
CA LEU A 253 17.55 -5.66 -17.72
C LEU A 253 16.68 -4.44 -17.38
N HIS A 254 17.09 -3.66 -16.39
CA HIS A 254 16.34 -2.48 -15.94
C HIS A 254 16.76 -1.15 -16.58
N ASN A 255 17.82 -1.10 -17.41
CA ASN A 255 18.47 0.18 -17.71
C ASN A 255 18.63 0.60 -19.18
N HIS A 256 18.16 -0.15 -20.18
CA HIS A 256 18.27 0.31 -21.56
C HIS A 256 16.98 0.11 -22.36
N GLU A 257 16.34 1.23 -22.70
CA GLU A 257 15.29 1.34 -23.74
C GLU A 257 15.83 1.04 -25.14
N GLY A 258 17.12 0.71 -25.28
CA GLY A 258 17.79 0.42 -26.55
C GLY A 258 17.14 -0.73 -27.32
N THR A 259 17.07 -0.54 -28.64
CA THR A 259 16.95 -1.59 -29.65
C THR A 259 18.28 -2.35 -29.71
N CYS A 260 18.23 -3.68 -29.65
CA CYS A 260 19.41 -4.54 -29.78
C CYS A 260 19.58 -4.92 -31.24
N PHE A 261 20.80 -4.80 -31.77
CA PHE A 261 21.12 -5.06 -33.18
C PHE A 261 21.93 -6.36 -33.37
N LEU A 262 21.56 -7.43 -32.65
CA LEU A 262 22.12 -8.77 -32.83
C LEU A 262 21.18 -9.61 -33.71
N ASN A 263 21.76 -10.40 -34.62
CA ASN A 263 20.98 -11.32 -35.45
C ASN A 263 20.65 -12.61 -34.66
N MET A 264 19.79 -13.47 -35.21
CA MET A 264 19.39 -14.72 -34.53
C MET A 264 20.53 -15.74 -34.41
N ASP A 265 21.49 -15.74 -35.32
CA ASP A 265 22.64 -16.64 -35.30
C ASP A 265 23.60 -16.26 -34.16
N ASP A 266 23.86 -14.97 -33.95
CA ASP A 266 24.63 -14.42 -32.83
C ASP A 266 23.97 -14.81 -31.49
N LEU A 267 22.64 -14.68 -31.39
CA LEU A 267 21.90 -15.06 -30.18
C LEU A 267 22.01 -16.56 -29.89
N ASN A 268 22.00 -17.41 -30.93
CA ASN A 268 22.20 -18.85 -30.77
C ASN A 268 23.64 -19.17 -30.39
N GLU A 269 24.64 -18.51 -30.98
CA GLU A 269 26.06 -18.69 -30.65
C GLU A 269 26.34 -18.31 -29.18
N ILE A 270 25.81 -17.17 -28.72
CA ILE A 270 25.91 -16.75 -27.31
C ILE A 270 25.24 -17.76 -26.38
N LYS A 271 24.04 -18.24 -26.75
CA LYS A 271 23.30 -19.23 -25.96
C LYS A 271 24.06 -20.55 -25.85
N ASP A 272 24.59 -21.05 -26.96
CA ASP A 272 25.35 -22.30 -27.01
C ASP A 272 26.66 -22.18 -26.24
N PHE A 273 27.35 -21.03 -26.36
CA PHE A 273 28.52 -20.70 -25.54
C PHE A 273 28.18 -20.74 -24.05
N MET A 274 27.10 -20.06 -23.62
CA MET A 274 26.70 -20.02 -22.22
C MET A 274 26.32 -21.41 -21.69
N GLN A 275 25.65 -22.22 -22.51
CA GLN A 275 25.29 -23.60 -22.18
C GLN A 275 26.53 -24.48 -22.02
N ASP A 276 27.50 -24.39 -22.93
CA ASP A 276 28.78 -25.10 -22.87
C ASP A 276 29.63 -24.65 -21.67
N PHE A 277 29.70 -23.34 -21.43
CA PHE A 277 30.44 -22.77 -20.32
C PHE A 277 29.91 -23.24 -18.97
N ALA A 278 28.58 -23.27 -18.80
CA ALA A 278 27.95 -23.78 -17.58
C ALA A 278 28.12 -25.30 -17.42
N SER A 279 27.76 -26.09 -18.46
CA SER A 279 27.71 -27.56 -18.37
C SER A 279 29.08 -28.22 -18.32
N ASN A 280 30.03 -27.73 -19.12
CA ASN A 280 31.31 -28.40 -19.34
C ASN A 280 32.47 -27.80 -18.54
N HIS A 281 32.31 -26.59 -17.99
CA HIS A 281 33.39 -25.89 -17.28
C HIS A 281 33.01 -25.54 -15.84
N ILE A 282 31.96 -24.73 -15.62
CA ILE A 282 31.60 -24.26 -14.28
C ILE A 282 31.16 -25.42 -13.37
N ILE A 283 30.16 -26.20 -13.78
CA ILE A 283 29.64 -27.29 -12.94
C ILE A 283 30.73 -28.33 -12.63
N PRO A 284 31.52 -28.82 -13.61
CA PRO A 284 32.60 -29.76 -13.33
C PRO A 284 33.70 -29.19 -12.43
N TYR A 285 34.06 -27.91 -12.59
CA TYR A 285 35.02 -27.26 -11.71
C TYR A 285 34.52 -27.20 -10.25
N MET A 286 33.26 -26.78 -10.05
CA MET A 286 32.65 -26.74 -8.72
C MET A 286 32.58 -28.13 -8.09
N GLU A 287 32.18 -29.15 -8.86
CA GLU A 287 32.18 -30.56 -8.43
C GLU A 287 33.57 -31.01 -7.97
N GLN A 288 34.60 -30.74 -8.78
CA GLN A 288 35.97 -31.12 -8.46
C GLN A 288 36.49 -30.39 -7.22
N LYS A 289 36.21 -29.08 -7.09
CA LYS A 289 36.58 -28.30 -5.90
C LYS A 289 35.91 -28.88 -4.65
N ILE A 290 34.63 -29.25 -4.70
CA ILE A 290 33.93 -29.95 -3.60
C ILE A 290 34.68 -31.23 -3.20
N ARG A 291 35.05 -32.08 -4.16
CA ARG A 291 35.73 -33.34 -3.86
C ARG A 291 37.08 -33.14 -3.18
N VAL A 292 37.90 -32.23 -3.73
CA VAL A 292 39.22 -31.92 -3.18
C VAL A 292 39.09 -31.38 -1.76
N LEU A 293 38.22 -30.39 -1.55
CA LEU A 293 38.00 -29.81 -0.23
C LEU A 293 37.43 -30.85 0.76
N ASN A 294 36.48 -31.68 0.33
CA ASN A 294 35.90 -32.73 1.19
C ASN A 294 36.96 -33.77 1.63
N GLN A 295 37.87 -34.16 0.74
CA GLN A 295 39.00 -35.03 1.07
C GLN A 295 39.95 -34.36 2.08
N GLN A 296 40.30 -33.09 1.87
CA GLN A 296 41.14 -32.31 2.79
C GLN A 296 40.50 -32.16 4.18
N VAL A 297 39.19 -31.94 4.24
CA VAL A 297 38.44 -31.87 5.50
C VAL A 297 38.43 -33.24 6.19
N ALA A 298 38.22 -34.32 5.45
CA ALA A 298 38.22 -35.68 6.01
C ALA A 298 39.59 -36.10 6.56
N THR A 299 40.70 -35.77 5.88
CA THR A 299 42.06 -36.06 6.34
C THR A 299 42.41 -35.24 7.58
N THR A 300 42.08 -33.94 7.56
CA THR A 300 42.30 -33.04 8.69
C THR A 300 41.53 -33.52 9.92
N ARG A 301 40.26 -33.93 9.78
CA ARG A 301 39.44 -34.47 10.88
C ARG A 301 39.95 -35.80 11.43
N LYS A 302 40.48 -36.70 10.58
CA LYS A 302 41.11 -37.95 11.04
C LYS A 302 42.37 -37.66 11.87
N GLY A 303 43.17 -36.67 11.49
CA GLY A 303 44.32 -36.19 12.28
C GLY A 303 43.91 -35.46 13.57
N PHE A 304 42.87 -34.63 13.50
CA PHE A 304 42.33 -33.89 14.64
C PHE A 304 41.68 -34.79 15.69
N ARG A 305 41.06 -35.93 15.35
CA ARG A 305 40.53 -36.85 16.38
C ARG A 305 41.60 -37.30 17.39
N ASN A 306 42.87 -37.34 16.99
CA ASN A 306 44.01 -37.60 17.87
C ASN A 306 44.55 -36.35 18.60
N GLN A 307 44.36 -35.14 18.04
CA GLN A 307 44.74 -33.87 18.67
C GLN A 307 43.65 -33.25 19.57
N ILE A 308 42.37 -33.56 19.33
CA ILE A 308 41.21 -33.09 20.10
C ILE A 308 41.30 -33.61 21.54
N LYS A 309 41.81 -34.83 21.77
CA LYS A 309 42.14 -35.31 23.13
C LYS A 309 43.13 -34.40 23.87
N ASN A 310 44.00 -33.69 23.15
CA ASN A 310 44.99 -32.77 23.71
C ASN A 310 44.52 -31.29 23.72
N LEU A 311 43.55 -30.92 22.87
CA LEU A 311 43.03 -29.56 22.78
C LEU A 311 42.02 -29.23 23.89
N TRP A 312 41.35 -30.26 24.44
CA TRP A 312 40.41 -30.11 25.57
C TRP A 312 41.11 -29.76 26.90
N TRP A 313 42.45 -29.78 26.95
CA TRP A 313 43.26 -29.47 28.13
C TRP A 313 44.19 -28.26 27.98
N ARG A 314 44.24 -27.61 26.81
CA ARG A 314 44.97 -26.34 26.66
C ARG A 314 44.05 -25.17 26.96
N LYS A 315 44.23 -24.56 28.13
CA LYS A 315 43.96 -23.12 28.32
C LYS A 315 44.73 -22.39 27.22
N ARG A 316 44.06 -21.67 26.33
CA ARG A 316 44.72 -20.75 25.40
C ARG A 316 45.22 -19.57 26.24
N ASP A 317 46.54 -19.42 26.30
CA ASP A 317 47.17 -18.24 26.89
C ASP A 317 46.80 -16.97 26.08
N ASP A 318 46.71 -15.85 26.82
CA ASP A 318 46.21 -14.55 26.42
C ASP A 318 46.83 -14.01 25.11
N VAL A 319 46.10 -14.13 24.01
CA VAL A 319 46.30 -13.30 22.79
C VAL A 319 45.25 -12.19 22.85
N PRO A 320 45.60 -10.91 22.61
CA PRO A 320 44.63 -9.82 22.72
C PRO A 320 43.41 -10.09 21.84
N GLU A 321 42.23 -10.18 22.47
CA GLU A 321 40.95 -10.45 21.82
C GLU A 321 40.65 -9.35 20.79
N ALA A 322 40.73 -9.67 19.50
CA ALA A 322 40.10 -8.85 18.49
C ALA A 322 38.58 -8.90 18.70
N ALA A 323 37.91 -7.74 18.70
CA ALA A 323 36.47 -7.62 18.98
C ALA A 323 35.57 -8.48 18.05
N ASN A 324 36.11 -8.97 16.91
CA ASN A 324 35.43 -9.79 15.91
C ASN A 324 35.95 -11.24 15.78
N GLY A 325 36.77 -11.72 16.72
CA GLY A 325 37.38 -13.06 16.63
C GLY A 325 38.56 -13.13 15.64
N PRO A 326 39.09 -14.33 15.34
CA PRO A 326 40.23 -14.51 14.45
C PRO A 326 39.89 -14.14 12.99
N MET A 327 40.88 -13.62 12.26
CA MET A 327 40.73 -13.31 10.84
C MET A 327 40.74 -14.61 10.02
N TYR A 328 39.62 -14.94 9.39
CA TYR A 328 39.50 -16.11 8.51
C TYR A 328 39.86 -15.72 7.08
N THR A 329 41.09 -16.03 6.67
CA THR A 329 41.54 -15.89 5.27
C THR A 329 41.07 -17.09 4.44
N PHE A 330 41.12 -16.98 3.11
CA PHE A 330 40.71 -18.06 2.20
C PHE A 330 41.48 -19.38 2.43
N THR A 331 42.69 -19.31 3.01
CA THR A 331 43.53 -20.47 3.32
C THR A 331 43.15 -21.20 4.60
N SER A 332 42.30 -20.61 5.45
CA SER A 332 41.84 -21.25 6.69
C SER A 332 40.95 -22.47 6.40
N ILE A 333 41.06 -23.52 7.23
CA ILE A 333 40.25 -24.73 7.09
C ILE A 333 38.76 -24.38 7.17
N GLU A 334 38.39 -23.46 8.06
CA GLU A 334 37.02 -23.03 8.25
C GLU A 334 36.47 -22.32 7.00
N SER A 335 37.27 -21.48 6.34
CA SER A 335 36.87 -20.85 5.08
C SER A 335 36.76 -21.87 3.93
N GLN A 336 37.67 -22.84 3.88
CA GLN A 336 37.59 -23.95 2.92
C GLN A 336 36.34 -24.81 3.12
N ILE A 337 35.97 -25.11 4.36
CA ILE A 337 34.71 -25.80 4.68
C ILE A 337 33.51 -24.94 4.30
N ARG A 338 33.60 -23.61 4.47
CA ARG A 338 32.53 -22.69 4.05
C ARG A 338 32.33 -22.72 2.53
N VAL A 339 33.40 -22.62 1.74
CA VAL A 339 33.37 -22.73 0.28
C VAL A 339 32.79 -24.08 -0.16
N LEU A 340 33.26 -25.18 0.44
CA LEU A 340 32.72 -26.52 0.20
C LEU A 340 31.20 -26.58 0.44
N SER A 341 30.72 -25.98 1.53
CA SER A 341 29.30 -25.99 1.91
C SER A 341 28.44 -25.15 0.97
N ASP A 342 28.92 -23.95 0.61
CA ASP A 342 28.19 -23.04 -0.27
C ASP A 342 28.14 -23.59 -1.71
N TYR A 343 29.23 -24.21 -2.20
CA TYR A 343 29.26 -24.90 -3.49
C TYR A 343 28.30 -26.10 -3.49
N ALA A 344 28.30 -26.91 -2.44
CA ALA A 344 27.37 -28.04 -2.31
C ALA A 344 25.91 -27.56 -2.32
N PHE A 345 25.60 -26.44 -1.64
CA PHE A 345 24.28 -25.84 -1.67
C PHE A 345 23.87 -25.38 -3.08
N MET A 346 24.76 -24.69 -3.80
CA MET A 346 24.50 -24.23 -5.18
C MET A 346 24.34 -25.40 -6.16
N LEU A 347 25.05 -26.51 -5.95
CA LEU A 347 24.89 -27.76 -6.69
C LEU A 347 23.76 -28.65 -6.13
N ARG A 348 22.97 -28.18 -5.16
CA ARG A 348 21.78 -28.87 -4.61
C ARG A 348 22.07 -30.14 -3.79
N ASP A 349 23.31 -30.34 -3.37
CA ASP A 349 23.65 -31.32 -2.33
C ASP A 349 23.47 -30.69 -0.95
N TYR A 350 22.20 -30.53 -0.56
CA TYR A 350 21.83 -29.88 0.69
C TYR A 350 22.23 -30.71 1.93
N GLU A 351 22.38 -32.03 1.79
CA GLU A 351 22.81 -32.91 2.89
C GLU A 351 24.29 -32.69 3.21
N LEU A 352 25.14 -32.68 2.18
CA LEU A 352 26.56 -32.36 2.35
C LEU A 352 26.75 -30.95 2.90
N ALA A 353 26.02 -29.97 2.35
CA ALA A 353 26.04 -28.59 2.83
C ALA A 353 25.65 -28.50 4.32
N LEU A 354 24.52 -29.11 4.72
CA LEU A 354 24.03 -29.11 6.10
C LEU A 354 25.05 -29.73 7.07
N SER A 355 25.67 -30.85 6.69
CA SER A 355 26.65 -31.53 7.54
C SER A 355 27.88 -30.67 7.84
N ASN A 356 28.34 -29.89 6.86
CA ASN A 356 29.49 -29.00 6.99
C ASN A 356 29.12 -27.69 7.70
N TYR A 357 27.94 -27.11 7.45
CA TYR A 357 27.45 -25.97 8.22
C TYR A 357 27.32 -26.29 9.71
N ARG A 358 26.79 -27.46 10.09
CA ARG A 358 26.72 -27.86 11.51
C ARG A 358 28.10 -27.94 12.17
N LEU A 359 29.12 -28.39 11.45
CA LEU A 359 30.49 -28.35 11.96
C LEU A 359 30.94 -26.90 12.20
N LEU A 360 30.89 -26.06 11.15
CA LEU A 360 31.31 -24.66 11.23
C LEU A 360 30.59 -23.88 12.32
N SER A 361 29.31 -24.18 12.54
CA SER A 361 28.53 -23.54 13.59
C SER A 361 29.11 -23.79 14.98
N THR A 362 29.73 -24.93 15.22
CA THR A 362 30.33 -25.23 16.53
C THR A 362 31.62 -24.43 16.68
N ASP A 363 32.45 -24.43 15.65
CA ASP A 363 33.75 -23.75 15.64
C ASP A 363 33.59 -22.22 15.74
N TYR A 364 32.74 -21.61 14.89
CA TYR A 364 32.48 -20.17 14.93
C TYR A 364 31.83 -19.70 16.24
N LYS A 365 31.05 -20.56 16.90
CA LYS A 365 30.48 -20.24 18.22
C LYS A 365 31.57 -20.21 19.30
N LEU A 366 32.51 -21.15 19.26
CA LEU A 366 33.65 -21.20 20.18
C LEU A 366 34.58 -20.00 19.98
N ASP A 367 34.82 -19.62 18.73
CA ASP A 367 35.66 -18.48 18.35
C ASP A 367 34.96 -17.12 18.52
N LYS A 368 33.71 -17.09 18.99
CA LYS A 368 32.86 -15.88 19.10
C LYS A 368 32.73 -15.09 17.78
N ALA A 369 32.89 -15.76 16.64
CA ALA A 369 32.76 -15.16 15.31
C ALA A 369 31.28 -15.01 14.92
N TRP A 370 30.55 -14.13 15.63
CA TRP A 370 29.08 -14.09 15.63
C TRP A 370 28.44 -13.91 14.25
N LYS A 371 29.02 -13.06 13.39
CA LYS A 371 28.50 -12.82 12.04
C LYS A 371 28.58 -14.08 11.18
N ARG A 372 29.73 -14.77 11.20
CA ARG A 372 29.95 -16.06 10.50
C ARG A 372 29.07 -17.16 11.07
N PHE A 373 28.95 -17.23 12.39
CA PHE A 373 28.03 -18.15 13.07
C PHE A 373 26.58 -17.94 12.61
N ALA A 374 26.10 -16.70 12.57
CA ALA A 374 24.75 -16.37 12.11
C ALA A 374 24.52 -16.79 10.66
N GLY A 375 25.46 -16.51 9.76
CA GLY A 375 25.35 -16.90 8.34
C GLY A 375 25.39 -18.40 8.10
N VAL A 376 26.06 -19.18 8.97
CA VAL A 376 26.01 -20.65 8.92
C VAL A 376 24.68 -21.20 9.46
N GLN A 377 24.14 -20.59 10.52
CA GLN A 377 22.83 -20.96 11.06
C GLN A 377 21.71 -20.65 10.07
N GLU A 378 21.74 -19.48 9.41
CA GLU A 378 20.79 -19.09 8.36
C GLU A 378 20.76 -20.14 7.24
N MET A 379 21.93 -20.52 6.70
CA MET A 379 22.02 -21.53 5.65
C MET A 379 21.65 -22.94 6.13
N SER A 380 21.94 -23.29 7.38
CA SER A 380 21.48 -24.56 7.97
C SER A 380 19.95 -24.64 7.98
N GLY A 381 19.28 -23.55 8.36
CA GLY A 381 17.82 -23.43 8.32
C GLY A 381 17.26 -23.63 6.90
N LEU A 382 17.91 -23.03 5.89
CA LEU A 382 17.55 -23.21 4.49
C LEU A 382 17.80 -24.65 4.00
N CYS A 383 18.90 -25.31 4.38
CA CYS A 383 19.12 -26.71 4.03
C CYS A 383 18.02 -27.62 4.59
N TYR A 384 17.65 -27.47 5.87
CA TYR A 384 16.53 -28.22 6.45
C TYR A 384 15.23 -27.99 5.69
N PHE A 385 14.94 -26.74 5.31
CA PHE A 385 13.78 -26.40 4.50
C PHE A 385 13.81 -27.10 3.13
N MET A 386 14.93 -27.02 2.41
CA MET A 386 15.06 -27.61 1.07
C MET A 386 15.01 -29.14 1.08
N LEU A 387 15.50 -29.76 2.15
CA LEU A 387 15.42 -31.21 2.37
C LEU A 387 14.05 -31.68 2.87
N ASP A 388 13.13 -30.76 3.21
CA ASP A 388 11.89 -31.02 3.96
C ASP A 388 12.14 -31.84 5.26
N GLN A 389 13.30 -31.60 5.90
CA GLN A 389 13.72 -32.29 7.13
C GLN A 389 13.51 -31.39 8.36
N SER A 390 13.02 -31.97 9.45
CA SER A 390 12.88 -31.35 10.78
C SER A 390 12.50 -29.86 10.81
N ARG A 391 11.20 -29.58 10.76
CA ARG A 391 10.67 -28.19 10.77
C ARG A 391 11.13 -27.38 11.98
N LYS A 392 11.23 -28.03 13.15
CA LYS A 392 11.66 -27.41 14.40
C LYS A 392 13.11 -26.96 14.32
N ASP A 393 13.99 -27.78 13.74
CA ASP A 393 15.40 -27.42 13.60
C ASP A 393 15.60 -26.31 12.58
N ALA A 394 14.83 -26.31 11.48
CA ALA A 394 14.85 -25.23 10.49
C ALA A 394 14.51 -23.87 11.13
N GLU A 395 13.40 -23.81 11.90
CA GLU A 395 12.97 -22.60 12.59
C GLU A 395 13.94 -22.19 13.72
N TYR A 396 14.47 -23.15 14.46
CA TYR A 396 15.47 -22.89 15.51
C TYR A 396 16.75 -22.28 14.93
N CYS A 397 17.24 -22.80 13.79
CA CYS A 397 18.38 -22.24 13.08
C CYS A 397 18.11 -20.81 12.61
N MET A 398 16.93 -20.53 12.04
CA MET A 398 16.55 -19.19 11.60
C MET A 398 16.43 -18.20 12.77
N GLU A 399 15.79 -18.58 13.87
CA GLU A 399 15.67 -17.75 15.08
C GLU A 399 17.06 -17.43 15.67
N ASN A 400 17.95 -18.43 15.75
CA ASN A 400 19.30 -18.23 16.25
C ASN A 400 20.13 -17.31 15.34
N ALA A 401 20.02 -17.46 14.02
CA ALA A 401 20.66 -16.56 13.07
C ALA A 401 20.16 -15.13 13.23
N PHE A 402 18.83 -14.96 13.25
CA PHE A 402 18.16 -13.67 13.38
C PHE A 402 18.54 -12.94 14.68
N THR A 403 18.42 -13.61 15.82
CA THR A 403 18.79 -13.04 17.14
C THR A 403 20.27 -12.72 17.23
N THR A 404 21.14 -13.54 16.63
CA THR A 404 22.58 -13.25 16.60
C THR A 404 22.87 -12.03 15.74
N TYR A 405 22.26 -11.89 14.57
CA TYR A 405 22.43 -10.70 13.72
C TYR A 405 21.95 -9.43 14.40
N LEU A 406 20.80 -9.46 15.09
CA LEU A 406 20.33 -8.31 15.88
C LEU A 406 21.29 -7.94 17.01
N ARG A 407 21.86 -8.93 17.71
CA ARG A 407 22.81 -8.70 18.81
C ARG A 407 24.11 -8.04 18.34
N ILE A 408 24.49 -8.20 17.07
CA ILE A 408 25.67 -7.54 16.48
C ILE A 408 25.44 -6.02 16.32
N GLY A 409 24.19 -5.56 16.23
CA GLY A 409 23.83 -4.16 16.06
C GLY A 409 23.76 -3.72 14.59
N SER A 410 24.13 -2.47 14.31
CA SER A 410 23.92 -1.84 12.99
C SER A 410 24.55 -2.60 11.82
N SER A 411 25.73 -3.20 12.01
CA SER A 411 26.43 -3.99 10.99
C SER A 411 25.76 -5.35 10.71
N GLY A 412 24.92 -5.84 11.63
CA GLY A 412 24.12 -7.05 11.49
C GLY A 412 22.69 -6.81 11.00
N GLN A 413 22.16 -5.59 11.10
CA GLN A 413 20.75 -5.28 10.87
C GLN A 413 20.23 -5.72 9.49
N ARG A 414 20.95 -5.40 8.40
CA ARG A 414 20.53 -5.79 7.05
C ARG A 414 20.50 -7.32 6.86
N ASN A 415 21.46 -8.03 7.45
CA ASN A 415 21.48 -9.50 7.45
C ASN A 415 20.32 -10.07 8.28
N ALA A 416 19.98 -9.43 9.41
CA ALA A 416 18.79 -9.80 10.19
C ALA A 416 17.52 -9.64 9.34
N THR A 417 17.39 -8.55 8.58
CA THR A 417 16.25 -8.34 7.68
C THR A 417 16.18 -9.41 6.58
N ARG A 418 17.30 -9.76 5.93
CA ARG A 418 17.37 -10.88 4.95
C ARG A 418 16.94 -12.20 5.58
N CYS A 419 17.52 -12.54 6.72
CA CYS A 419 17.21 -13.78 7.45
C CYS A 419 15.72 -13.84 7.80
N GLY A 420 15.15 -12.74 8.31
CA GLY A 420 13.74 -12.65 8.62
C GLY A 420 12.82 -12.74 7.40
N LEU A 421 13.23 -12.22 6.23
CA LEU A 421 12.49 -12.40 4.98
C LEU A 421 12.42 -13.87 4.58
N TRP A 422 13.55 -14.57 4.55
CA TRP A 422 13.59 -16.00 4.23
C TRP A 422 12.82 -16.84 5.25
N TRP A 423 12.92 -16.50 6.54
CA TRP A 423 12.19 -17.17 7.59
C TRP A 423 10.67 -16.95 7.47
N ALA A 424 10.23 -15.73 7.20
CA ALA A 424 8.82 -15.43 6.97
C ALA A 424 8.26 -16.17 5.73
N GLU A 425 9.02 -16.22 4.64
CA GLU A 425 8.63 -17.00 3.46
C GLU A 425 8.59 -18.51 3.76
N MET A 426 9.53 -19.04 4.54
CA MET A 426 9.50 -20.43 4.99
C MET A 426 8.21 -20.73 5.77
N LEU A 427 7.79 -19.84 6.67
CA LEU A 427 6.54 -19.98 7.41
C LEU A 427 5.31 -19.88 6.50
N LYS A 428 5.29 -18.94 5.54
CA LYS A 428 4.20 -18.79 4.56
C LYS A 428 4.01 -20.05 3.71
N THR A 429 5.09 -20.69 3.26
CA THR A 429 4.98 -21.95 2.49
C THR A 429 4.34 -23.09 3.26
N ARG A 430 4.33 -23.00 4.60
CA ARG A 430 3.69 -23.95 5.52
C ARG A 430 2.28 -23.53 5.93
N GLY A 431 1.76 -22.41 5.43
CA GLY A 431 0.47 -21.83 5.83
C GLY A 431 0.48 -21.13 7.19
N GLN A 432 1.65 -20.96 7.81
CA GLN A 432 1.86 -20.30 9.10
C GLN A 432 1.95 -18.77 8.93
N HIS A 433 0.90 -18.17 8.37
CA HIS A 433 0.89 -16.74 8.06
C HIS A 433 0.92 -15.88 9.32
N ARG A 434 0.35 -16.35 10.44
CA ARG A 434 0.38 -15.62 11.72
C ARG A 434 1.81 -15.51 12.25
N GLU A 435 2.56 -16.60 12.23
CA GLU A 435 3.95 -16.64 12.65
C GLU A 435 4.80 -15.78 11.70
N ALA A 436 4.59 -15.90 10.39
CA ALA A 436 5.27 -15.06 9.39
C ALA A 436 5.05 -13.55 9.63
N SER A 437 3.82 -13.14 9.97
CA SER A 437 3.52 -11.74 10.31
C SER A 437 4.28 -11.24 11.53
N THR A 438 4.56 -12.13 12.50
CA THR A 438 5.33 -11.79 13.70
C THR A 438 6.79 -11.58 13.33
N VAL A 439 7.33 -12.38 12.40
CA VAL A 439 8.69 -12.19 11.87
C VAL A 439 8.79 -10.86 11.11
N TYR A 440 7.86 -10.56 10.19
CA TYR A 440 7.82 -9.28 9.46
C TYR A 440 7.78 -8.07 10.41
N PHE A 441 6.99 -8.16 11.49
CA PHE A 441 6.94 -7.12 12.50
C PHE A 441 8.29 -6.97 13.24
N ARG A 442 8.94 -8.08 13.63
CA ARG A 442 10.26 -8.06 14.28
C ARG A 442 11.34 -7.44 13.40
N ILE A 443 11.31 -7.69 12.08
CA ILE A 443 12.30 -7.11 11.16
C ILE A 443 12.03 -5.65 10.79
N SER A 444 10.80 -5.16 11.04
CA SER A 444 10.43 -3.77 10.73
C SER A 444 11.11 -2.73 11.63
N ASN A 445 11.73 -3.14 12.74
CA ASN A 445 12.44 -2.34 13.76
C ASN A 445 11.66 -1.11 14.30
N GLU A 446 12.14 -0.51 15.38
CA GLU A 446 11.39 0.55 16.08
C GLU A 446 11.38 1.92 15.36
N GLU A 447 12.38 2.20 14.51
CA GLU A 447 12.43 3.45 13.75
C GLU A 447 11.67 3.37 12.41
N PRO A 448 10.76 4.32 12.13
CA PRO A 448 10.01 4.35 10.88
C PRO A 448 10.94 4.63 9.70
N SER A 449 11.08 3.64 8.84
CA SER A 449 11.87 3.71 7.60
C SER A 449 11.07 3.18 6.42
N LEU A 450 11.55 3.46 5.20
CA LEU A 450 10.92 2.96 3.98
C LEU A 450 10.86 1.43 3.99
N HIS A 451 11.92 0.78 4.47
CA HIS A 451 11.97 -0.67 4.62
C HIS A 451 10.91 -1.17 5.61
N SER A 452 10.84 -0.53 6.79
CA SER A 452 9.84 -0.84 7.80
C SER A 452 8.42 -0.78 7.25
N ALA A 453 8.10 0.25 6.44
CA ALA A 453 6.79 0.42 5.83
C ALA A 453 6.37 -0.78 4.96
N VAL A 454 7.25 -1.23 4.07
CA VAL A 454 6.97 -2.36 3.17
C VAL A 454 6.87 -3.68 3.94
N LEU A 455 7.68 -3.85 4.99
CA LEU A 455 7.65 -5.06 5.84
C LEU A 455 6.38 -5.13 6.69
N LEU A 456 5.92 -3.99 7.23
CA LEU A 456 4.65 -3.89 7.97
C LEU A 456 3.44 -4.15 7.07
N GLU A 457 3.49 -3.72 5.82
CA GLU A 457 2.45 -4.05 4.84
C GLU A 457 2.40 -5.55 4.54
N GLN A 458 3.55 -6.20 4.35
CA GLN A 458 3.64 -7.66 4.22
C GLN A 458 3.12 -8.38 5.49
N ALA A 459 3.42 -7.86 6.69
CA ALA A 459 2.88 -8.37 7.95
C ALA A 459 1.35 -8.27 7.98
N ALA A 460 0.78 -7.14 7.54
CA ALA A 460 -0.65 -6.94 7.44
C ALA A 460 -1.28 -8.02 6.53
N CYS A 461 -0.77 -8.18 5.30
CA CYS A 461 -1.29 -9.18 4.36
C CYS A 461 -1.26 -10.60 4.95
N CYS A 462 -0.23 -10.95 5.72
CA CYS A 462 -0.17 -12.23 6.41
C CYS A 462 -1.28 -12.40 7.48
N TYR A 463 -1.65 -11.35 8.23
CA TYR A 463 -2.80 -11.40 9.15
C TYR A 463 -4.14 -11.58 8.45
N LEU A 464 -4.27 -11.04 7.22
CA LEU A 464 -5.47 -11.23 6.40
C LEU A 464 -5.59 -12.66 5.87
N LEU A 465 -4.45 -13.29 5.53
CA LEU A 465 -4.37 -14.67 5.03
C LEU A 465 -4.39 -15.73 6.14
N SER A 466 -4.21 -15.34 7.39
CA SER A 466 -4.22 -16.24 8.54
C SER A 466 -5.59 -16.92 8.72
N SER A 467 -5.58 -18.13 9.28
CA SER A 467 -6.79 -18.87 9.65
C SER A 467 -6.81 -19.09 11.17
N PRO A 468 -7.70 -18.43 11.95
CA PRO A 468 -8.73 -17.48 11.52
C PRO A 468 -8.17 -16.12 11.08
N ARG A 469 -8.92 -15.41 10.22
CA ARG A 469 -8.54 -14.10 9.69
C ARG A 469 -8.49 -13.05 10.78
N MET A 470 -7.40 -12.28 10.86
CA MET A 470 -7.18 -11.30 11.93
C MET A 470 -7.33 -9.86 11.44
N LEU A 471 -8.56 -9.46 11.06
CA LEU A 471 -8.83 -8.15 10.43
C LEU A 471 -8.37 -6.95 11.27
N ARG A 472 -8.53 -7.00 12.59
CA ARG A 472 -8.06 -5.92 13.48
C ARG A 472 -6.55 -5.75 13.44
N LYS A 473 -5.80 -6.86 13.39
CA LYS A 473 -4.33 -6.80 13.27
C LYS A 473 -3.91 -6.36 11.88
N TYR A 474 -4.61 -6.80 10.83
CA TYR A 474 -4.42 -6.32 9.46
C TYR A 474 -4.54 -4.79 9.39
N GLY A 475 -5.67 -4.22 9.84
CA GLY A 475 -5.86 -2.76 9.84
C GLY A 475 -4.80 -2.02 10.66
N PHE A 476 -4.43 -2.56 11.84
CA PHE A 476 -3.43 -1.93 12.70
C PHE A 476 -2.05 -1.85 12.04
N HIS A 477 -1.59 -2.93 11.40
CA HIS A 477 -0.28 -2.95 10.73
C HIS A 477 -0.28 -2.08 9.46
N LEU A 478 -1.42 -1.95 8.76
CA LEU A 478 -1.54 -1.00 7.65
C LEU A 478 -1.42 0.47 8.09
N ILE A 479 -1.96 0.82 9.26
CA ILE A 479 -1.82 2.18 9.82
C ILE A 479 -0.35 2.46 10.16
N LEU A 480 0.36 1.49 10.76
CA LEU A 480 1.80 1.62 11.04
C LEU A 480 2.61 1.73 9.75
N ALA A 481 2.30 0.92 8.73
CA ALA A 481 2.92 0.98 7.42
C ALA A 481 2.70 2.34 6.76
N GLY A 482 1.46 2.84 6.76
CA GLY A 482 1.13 4.12 6.15
C GLY A 482 1.81 5.32 6.83
N ASN A 483 1.95 5.31 8.15
CA ASN A 483 2.72 6.33 8.85
C ASN A 483 4.20 6.29 8.44
N SER A 484 4.78 5.09 8.34
CA SER A 484 6.17 4.89 7.93
C SER A 484 6.41 5.30 6.46
N TYR A 485 5.44 5.04 5.56
CA TYR A 485 5.48 5.54 4.19
C TYR A 485 5.44 7.07 4.13
N TYR A 486 4.57 7.70 4.93
CA TYR A 486 4.48 9.16 4.97
C TYR A 486 5.79 9.80 5.45
N LEU A 487 6.39 9.28 6.52
CA LEU A 487 7.69 9.74 7.04
C LEU A 487 8.84 9.51 6.04
N SER A 488 8.67 8.55 5.12
CA SER A 488 9.64 8.23 4.05
C SER A 488 9.37 8.98 2.73
N ASP A 489 8.51 10.01 2.76
CA ASP A 489 8.07 10.80 1.60
C ASP A 489 7.34 10.00 0.50
N GLN A 490 6.70 8.88 0.88
CA GLN A 490 5.90 8.03 -0.01
C GLN A 490 4.39 8.24 0.25
N LYS A 491 3.92 9.48 0.03
CA LYS A 491 2.55 9.92 0.38
C LYS A 491 1.45 9.08 -0.28
N GLN A 492 1.66 8.67 -1.53
CA GLN A 492 0.70 7.86 -2.29
C GLN A 492 0.51 6.46 -1.67
N HIS A 493 1.59 5.77 -1.32
CA HIS A 493 1.52 4.52 -0.57
C HIS A 493 0.95 4.69 0.83
N ALA A 494 1.21 5.82 1.50
CA ALA A 494 0.61 6.12 2.80
C ALA A 494 -0.93 6.20 2.71
N VAL A 495 -1.45 6.93 1.72
CA VAL A 495 -2.89 7.03 1.45
C VAL A 495 -3.48 5.66 1.10
N ARG A 496 -2.82 4.90 0.22
CA ARG A 496 -3.25 3.54 -0.16
C ARG A 496 -3.36 2.61 1.05
N ALA A 497 -2.35 2.59 1.93
CA ALA A 497 -2.35 1.77 3.13
C ALA A 497 -3.50 2.14 4.08
N TYR A 498 -3.72 3.43 4.34
CA TYR A 498 -4.80 3.89 5.20
C TYR A 498 -6.19 3.63 4.59
N ARG A 499 -6.35 3.78 3.27
CA ARG A 499 -7.59 3.44 2.57
C ARG A 499 -7.95 1.98 2.69
N ASN A 500 -6.97 1.09 2.55
CA ASN A 500 -7.15 -0.33 2.79
C ASN A 500 -7.45 -0.64 4.27
N ALA A 501 -7.08 0.22 5.21
CA ALA A 501 -7.43 0.04 6.63
C ALA A 501 -8.86 0.49 6.96
N LEU A 502 -9.44 1.44 6.21
CA LEU A 502 -10.74 2.07 6.51
C LEU A 502 -11.90 1.07 6.65
N PHE A 503 -11.99 0.05 5.78
CA PHE A 503 -13.11 -0.90 5.85
C PHE A 503 -13.12 -1.75 7.12
N VAL A 504 -11.96 -1.92 7.78
CA VAL A 504 -11.85 -2.62 9.07
C VAL A 504 -12.51 -1.79 10.18
N TYR A 505 -12.40 -0.47 10.09
CA TYR A 505 -12.81 0.44 11.15
C TYR A 505 -14.19 1.05 10.96
N LYS A 506 -14.64 1.24 9.72
CA LYS A 506 -15.92 1.89 9.39
C LYS A 506 -17.14 1.20 10.01
N GLN A 507 -17.10 -0.12 10.21
CA GLN A 507 -18.20 -0.89 10.79
C GLN A 507 -18.16 -0.99 12.32
N ASN A 508 -17.10 -0.49 12.95
CA ASN A 508 -16.85 -0.65 14.38
C ASN A 508 -16.99 0.69 15.13
N PRO A 509 -17.41 0.69 16.41
CA PRO A 509 -17.63 1.91 17.19
C PRO A 509 -16.31 2.58 17.66
N TRP A 510 -15.17 2.31 17.02
CA TRP A 510 -13.86 2.81 17.45
C TRP A 510 -13.60 4.21 16.87
N SER A 511 -14.24 5.21 17.49
CA SER A 511 -14.19 6.60 17.01
C SER A 511 -12.79 7.18 16.92
N TYR A 512 -11.90 6.91 17.90
CA TYR A 512 -10.54 7.46 17.91
C TYR A 512 -9.71 7.04 16.69
N ILE A 513 -9.68 5.74 16.38
CA ILE A 513 -8.90 5.25 15.24
C ILE A 513 -9.55 5.66 13.92
N ASN A 514 -10.89 5.70 13.87
CA ASN A 514 -11.60 6.14 12.67
C ASN A 514 -11.28 7.61 12.36
N ASN A 515 -11.34 8.47 13.37
CA ASN A 515 -10.95 9.87 13.27
C ASN A 515 -9.49 10.03 12.83
N HIS A 516 -8.56 9.26 13.44
CA HIS A 516 -7.15 9.27 13.06
C HIS A 516 -6.95 8.93 11.59
N VAL A 517 -7.60 7.87 11.09
CA VAL A 517 -7.44 7.42 9.71
C VAL A 517 -8.04 8.45 8.74
N HIS A 518 -9.28 8.89 8.97
CA HIS A 518 -9.95 9.89 8.12
C HIS A 518 -9.21 11.23 8.11
N PHE A 519 -8.72 11.70 9.26
CA PHE A 519 -7.99 12.96 9.35
C PHE A 519 -6.68 12.92 8.55
N ASN A 520 -5.86 11.88 8.75
CA ASN A 520 -4.58 11.77 8.04
C ASN A 520 -4.77 11.56 6.54
N VAL A 521 -5.71 10.69 6.13
CA VAL A 521 -6.03 10.49 4.70
C VAL A 521 -6.52 11.79 4.06
N GLY A 522 -7.42 12.52 4.73
CA GLY A 522 -7.92 13.80 4.26
C GLY A 522 -6.80 14.82 4.06
N ARG A 523 -5.93 14.97 5.07
CA ARG A 523 -4.77 15.86 5.00
C ARG A 523 -3.81 15.48 3.87
N TRP A 524 -3.51 14.19 3.69
CA TRP A 524 -2.59 13.73 2.65
C TRP A 524 -3.16 13.88 1.24
N TYR A 525 -4.46 13.64 1.05
CA TYR A 525 -5.12 13.96 -0.22
C TYR A 525 -5.08 15.45 -0.55
N GLY A 526 -5.27 16.32 0.46
CA GLY A 526 -5.14 17.76 0.29
C GLY A 526 -3.73 18.18 -0.11
N VAL A 527 -2.69 17.57 0.46
CA VAL A 527 -1.29 17.78 0.05
C VAL A 527 -1.02 17.28 -1.38
N LEU A 528 -1.71 16.22 -1.83
CA LEU A 528 -1.63 15.71 -3.20
C LEU A 528 -2.46 16.54 -4.20
N GLY A 529 -3.17 17.58 -3.76
CA GLY A 529 -4.01 18.43 -4.61
C GLY A 529 -5.39 17.85 -4.96
N ILE A 530 -5.79 16.74 -4.34
CA ILE A 530 -7.09 16.07 -4.57
C ILE A 530 -8.07 16.54 -3.49
N PHE A 531 -8.50 17.80 -3.58
CA PHE A 531 -9.26 18.49 -2.52
C PHE A 531 -10.67 17.93 -2.31
N ASP A 532 -11.34 17.50 -3.36
CA ASP A 532 -12.69 16.93 -3.32
C ASP A 532 -12.76 15.65 -2.47
N VAL A 533 -11.78 14.75 -2.60
CA VAL A 533 -11.66 13.55 -1.76
C VAL A 533 -11.18 13.89 -0.36
N ALA A 534 -10.25 14.85 -0.24
CA ALA A 534 -9.75 15.33 1.05
C ALA A 534 -10.88 15.84 1.96
N ILE A 535 -11.73 16.71 1.41
CA ILE A 535 -12.86 17.33 2.12
C ILE A 535 -13.86 16.25 2.56
N LYS A 536 -14.18 15.26 1.70
CA LYS A 536 -15.05 14.13 2.07
C LYS A 536 -14.54 13.37 3.30
N HIS A 537 -13.24 13.11 3.38
CA HIS A 537 -12.66 12.43 4.55
C HIS A 537 -12.67 13.31 5.81
N LEU A 538 -12.39 14.61 5.68
CA LEU A 538 -12.39 15.54 6.81
C LEU A 538 -13.81 15.77 7.36
N LEU A 539 -14.84 15.77 6.51
CA LEU A 539 -16.26 15.85 6.91
C LEU A 539 -16.71 14.72 7.84
N GLU A 540 -16.05 13.56 7.83
CA GLU A 540 -16.35 12.46 8.76
C GLU A 540 -15.81 12.72 10.18
N VAL A 541 -14.92 13.71 10.34
CA VAL A 541 -14.22 13.99 11.60
C VAL A 541 -14.68 15.31 12.25
N ILE A 542 -15.30 16.23 11.50
CA ILE A 542 -15.63 17.58 11.98
C ILE A 542 -16.51 17.62 13.24
N ALA A 543 -17.37 16.63 13.51
CA ALA A 543 -18.28 16.62 14.66
C ALA A 543 -17.76 15.79 15.86
N CYS A 544 -16.44 15.71 16.05
CA CYS A 544 -15.82 14.85 17.06
C CYS A 544 -15.82 15.44 18.49
N SER A 545 -16.96 15.42 19.16
CA SER A 545 -17.13 15.93 20.55
C SER A 545 -16.21 15.29 21.61
N HIS A 546 -15.78 14.04 21.37
CA HIS A 546 -14.96 13.24 22.29
C HIS A 546 -13.45 13.54 22.22
N GLN A 547 -12.99 14.32 21.25
CA GLN A 547 -11.57 14.70 21.11
C GLN A 547 -11.22 15.89 22.00
N SER A 548 -9.93 16.15 22.24
CA SER A 548 -9.47 17.32 22.99
C SER A 548 -9.74 18.62 22.23
N LEU A 549 -9.79 19.75 22.95
CA LEU A 549 -9.98 21.08 22.37
C LEU A 549 -8.93 21.42 21.29
N THR A 550 -7.67 21.06 21.54
CA THR A 550 -6.58 21.25 20.57
C THR A 550 -6.79 20.44 19.29
N THR A 551 -7.16 19.16 19.41
CA THR A 551 -7.38 18.29 18.26
C THR A 551 -8.60 18.73 17.44
N GLN A 552 -9.69 19.14 18.11
CA GLN A 552 -10.87 19.68 17.43
C GLN A 552 -10.54 20.95 16.64
N SER A 553 -9.76 21.87 17.22
CA SER A 553 -9.30 23.07 16.52
C SER A 553 -8.41 22.74 15.32
N MET A 554 -7.47 21.79 15.47
CA MET A 554 -6.62 21.34 14.37
C MET A 554 -7.44 20.76 13.21
N PHE A 555 -8.42 19.90 13.50
CA PHE A 555 -9.26 19.29 12.47
C PHE A 555 -10.09 20.32 11.70
N LEU A 556 -10.68 21.29 12.40
CA LEU A 556 -11.45 22.35 11.75
C LEU A 556 -10.57 23.31 10.95
N ASN A 557 -9.39 23.67 11.45
CA ASN A 557 -8.46 24.55 10.74
C ASN A 557 -8.00 23.93 9.42
N ASP A 558 -7.57 22.66 9.44
CA ASP A 558 -7.16 21.94 8.22
C ASP A 558 -8.33 21.83 7.23
N PHE A 559 -9.53 21.51 7.72
CA PHE A 559 -10.74 21.46 6.90
C PHE A 559 -11.02 22.79 6.18
N PHE A 560 -11.02 23.91 6.91
CA PHE A 560 -11.24 25.22 6.29
C PHE A 560 -10.11 25.61 5.35
N HIS A 561 -8.86 25.31 5.67
CA HIS A 561 -7.72 25.56 4.79
C HIS A 561 -7.89 24.86 3.44
N PHE A 562 -8.27 23.58 3.41
CA PHE A 562 -8.49 22.85 2.16
C PHE A 562 -9.72 23.33 1.39
N VAL A 563 -10.82 23.68 2.07
CA VAL A 563 -12.00 24.28 1.42
C VAL A 563 -11.64 25.63 0.78
N GLN A 564 -10.92 26.50 1.49
CA GLN A 564 -10.48 27.79 0.97
C GLN A 564 -9.53 27.63 -0.23
N SER A 565 -8.70 26.59 -0.21
CA SER A 565 -7.80 26.25 -1.32
C SER A 565 -8.55 25.84 -2.60
N THR A 566 -9.82 25.40 -2.52
CA THR A 566 -10.62 25.12 -3.73
C THR A 566 -11.13 26.36 -4.45
N GLY A 567 -11.08 27.54 -3.82
CA GLY A 567 -11.52 28.81 -4.42
C GLY A 567 -13.03 28.98 -4.58
N GLU A 568 -13.83 27.95 -4.33
CA GLU A 568 -15.29 27.96 -4.40
C GLU A 568 -15.95 27.68 -3.03
N LYS A 569 -17.20 28.12 -2.86
CA LYS A 569 -18.00 27.72 -1.69
C LYS A 569 -18.38 26.24 -1.83
N PHE A 570 -18.03 25.44 -0.83
CA PHE A 570 -18.26 24.00 -0.87
C PHE A 570 -19.63 23.65 -0.27
N ASP A 571 -20.52 23.10 -1.11
CA ASP A 571 -21.88 22.71 -0.72
C ASP A 571 -21.93 21.29 -0.12
N VAL A 572 -22.46 21.14 1.10
CA VAL A 572 -22.54 19.88 1.84
C VAL A 572 -23.97 19.57 2.27
N TYR A 573 -24.51 18.44 1.79
CA TYR A 573 -25.77 17.89 2.27
C TYR A 573 -25.61 17.26 3.65
N LYS A 574 -26.51 17.59 4.60
CA LYS A 574 -26.46 17.10 6.00
C LYS A 574 -25.11 17.37 6.68
N LEU A 575 -24.62 18.60 6.58
CA LEU A 575 -23.43 19.03 7.32
C LEU A 575 -23.65 18.82 8.83
N GLN A 576 -22.67 18.21 9.51
CA GLN A 576 -22.80 17.77 10.90
C GLN A 576 -22.66 18.91 11.93
N LEU A 577 -22.35 20.13 11.48
CA LEU A 577 -22.15 21.32 12.29
C LEU A 577 -22.95 22.51 11.73
N PRO A 578 -23.80 23.18 12.54
CA PRO A 578 -24.29 22.77 13.86
C PRO A 578 -25.34 21.64 13.74
N VAL A 579 -25.58 20.91 14.82
CA VAL A 579 -26.59 19.84 14.83
C VAL A 579 -27.97 20.47 15.03
N PHE A 580 -28.84 20.33 14.03
CA PHE A 580 -30.25 20.75 14.11
C PHE A 580 -31.10 19.66 14.75
N ASN A 581 -31.75 19.97 15.87
CA ASN A 581 -32.67 19.05 16.50
C ASN A 581 -34.03 19.06 15.76
N MET A 582 -34.19 18.19 14.76
CA MET A 582 -35.40 18.11 13.94
C MET A 582 -36.67 17.78 14.74
N SER A 583 -36.55 17.16 15.92
CA SER A 583 -37.69 16.88 16.79
C SER A 583 -38.22 18.11 17.54
N SER A 584 -37.38 19.15 17.67
CA SER A 584 -37.74 20.42 18.32
C SER A 584 -38.46 21.40 17.40
N LEU A 585 -38.59 21.05 16.13
CA LEU A 585 -39.02 21.96 15.08
C LEU A 585 -40.51 22.28 15.25
N ARG A 586 -40.83 23.56 15.47
CA ARG A 586 -42.21 24.06 15.64
C ARG A 586 -42.46 25.23 14.71
N VAL A 587 -43.50 25.12 13.87
CA VAL A 587 -44.02 26.25 13.10
C VAL A 587 -44.92 27.05 14.04
N VAL A 588 -44.60 28.32 14.21
CA VAL A 588 -45.39 29.29 14.96
C VAL A 588 -46.02 30.22 13.92
N ASN A 589 -47.33 30.09 13.77
CA ASN A 589 -48.11 31.08 13.04
C ASN A 589 -48.39 32.24 14.00
N GLU A 590 -48.22 33.47 13.53
CA GLU A 590 -48.90 34.62 14.16
C GLU A 590 -50.40 34.53 13.84
N ASP A 591 -51.06 33.46 14.28
CA ASP A 591 -52.51 33.49 14.37
C ASP A 591 -52.84 34.66 15.30
N HIS A 592 -53.91 35.41 15.03
CA HIS A 592 -54.43 36.49 15.89
C HIS A 592 -54.93 35.99 17.27
N ARG A 593 -54.42 34.85 17.75
CA ARG A 593 -54.61 34.23 19.06
C ARG A 593 -53.62 34.87 20.03
N THR A 594 -53.98 36.00 20.62
CA THR A 594 -53.28 36.52 21.80
C THR A 594 -53.48 35.56 22.97
N TYR A 595 -52.44 34.80 23.32
CA TYR A 595 -52.38 34.03 24.56
C TYR A 595 -51.97 34.97 25.70
N ALA A 596 -52.61 34.84 26.87
CA ALA A 596 -52.34 35.72 28.01
C ALA A 596 -50.92 35.52 28.59
N SER A 597 -50.31 34.35 28.38
CA SER A 597 -48.93 34.06 28.75
C SER A 597 -48.27 33.03 27.82
N ASN A 598 -46.93 32.94 27.85
CA ASN A 598 -46.17 31.92 27.12
C ASN A 598 -46.47 30.47 27.57
N ALA A 599 -47.09 30.27 28.75
CA ALA A 599 -47.47 28.95 29.23
C ALA A 599 -48.72 28.38 28.53
N ASP A 600 -49.57 29.26 27.98
CA ASP A 600 -50.86 28.88 27.39
C ASP A 600 -50.72 28.31 25.96
N VAL A 601 -49.54 28.48 25.35
CA VAL A 601 -49.18 27.98 24.01
C VAL A 601 -48.95 26.46 24.02
N ASP A 602 -48.57 25.88 25.16
CA ASP A 602 -48.27 24.45 25.28
C ASP A 602 -49.49 23.60 25.72
N VAL A 603 -50.65 24.22 25.93
CA VAL A 603 -51.90 23.52 26.29
C VAL A 603 -52.42 22.74 25.09
N ASN A 604 -52.79 21.47 25.31
CA ASN A 604 -53.24 20.57 24.24
C ASN A 604 -54.57 21.07 23.64
N GLU A 605 -54.67 21.13 22.31
CA GLU A 605 -55.81 21.72 21.60
C GLU A 605 -57.14 21.02 21.90
N SER A 606 -57.10 19.73 22.28
CA SER A 606 -58.28 18.99 22.73
C SER A 606 -58.97 19.61 23.95
N ILE A 607 -58.19 20.23 24.85
CA ILE A 607 -58.71 20.87 26.07
C ILE A 607 -59.42 22.17 25.70
N TRP A 608 -58.88 22.91 24.73
CA TRP A 608 -59.54 24.11 24.19
C TRP A 608 -60.79 23.77 23.40
N GLN A 609 -60.77 22.67 22.63
CA GLN A 609 -61.94 22.18 21.91
C GLN A 609 -63.05 21.73 22.85
N GLU A 610 -62.74 21.03 23.95
CA GLU A 610 -63.75 20.65 24.94
C GLU A 610 -64.40 21.88 25.61
N LEU A 611 -63.60 22.91 25.94
CA LEU A 611 -64.09 24.18 26.48
C LEU A 611 -64.91 24.99 25.47
N GLU A 612 -64.51 24.98 24.19
CA GLU A 612 -65.27 25.63 23.11
C GLU A 612 -66.57 24.88 22.81
N GLU A 613 -66.59 23.55 22.90
CA GLU A 613 -67.77 22.71 22.70
C GLU A 613 -68.78 22.81 23.86
N GLU A 614 -68.34 22.97 25.11
CA GLU A 614 -69.22 23.18 26.27
C GLU A 614 -69.93 24.54 26.28
N LEU A 615 -69.40 25.53 25.57
CA LEU A 615 -69.98 26.88 25.47
C LEU A 615 -70.95 27.05 24.28
N ILE A 616 -71.19 26.00 23.49
CA ILE A 616 -72.21 25.98 22.44
C ILE A 616 -73.55 25.62 23.10
N PRO A 617 -74.51 26.56 23.26
CA PRO A 617 -75.80 26.22 23.84
C PRO A 617 -76.50 25.18 22.95
N SER A 618 -77.04 24.13 23.59
CA SER A 618 -77.81 23.08 22.92
C SER A 618 -79.10 23.66 22.32
N SER A 619 -79.06 24.05 21.04
CA SER A 619 -80.22 24.63 20.37
C SER A 619 -81.24 23.56 19.99
N SER A 620 -82.32 23.43 20.76
CA SER A 620 -83.61 22.99 20.24
C SER A 620 -84.37 24.20 19.68
N VAL A 621 -84.46 24.29 18.34
CA VAL A 621 -85.61 24.74 17.50
C VAL A 621 -86.46 25.92 18.07
N VAL A 622 -86.50 27.14 17.52
CA VAL A 622 -87.08 27.56 16.20
C VAL A 622 -86.52 28.94 15.76
N ARG A 623 -86.21 29.02 14.45
CA ARG A 623 -85.94 30.16 13.52
C ARG A 623 -86.23 31.61 14.01
N THR A 624 -85.46 32.62 13.63
CA THR A 624 -85.35 33.16 12.25
C THR A 624 -84.29 34.27 12.22
N ASN A 625 -83.34 34.24 11.27
CA ASN A 625 -82.80 35.45 10.62
C ASN A 625 -81.84 35.12 9.46
N TRP A 626 -82.34 35.35 8.25
CA TRP A 626 -81.76 35.79 6.96
C TRP A 626 -80.26 35.65 6.57
N LEU A 627 -79.38 34.99 7.33
CA LEU A 627 -77.93 34.85 7.00
C LEU A 627 -77.50 33.43 6.57
N ASP A 628 -78.40 32.45 6.56
CA ASP A 628 -78.12 31.09 6.10
C ASP A 628 -78.30 30.92 4.59
N THR A 629 -77.45 31.58 3.80
CA THR A 629 -76.96 30.94 2.58
C THR A 629 -75.70 30.16 2.95
N GLN A 630 -75.88 28.87 3.24
CA GLN A 630 -74.74 27.96 3.34
C GLN A 630 -73.93 28.01 2.04
N PRO A 631 -72.62 28.36 2.06
CA PRO A 631 -71.75 27.83 1.03
C PRO A 631 -71.68 26.32 1.26
N LYS A 632 -72.07 25.57 0.23
CA LYS A 632 -71.82 24.13 0.10
C LYS A 632 -70.43 23.82 0.65
N SER A 633 -70.35 22.85 1.54
CA SER A 633 -69.15 22.19 2.06
C SER A 633 -67.89 22.54 1.26
N SER A 634 -67.02 23.37 1.82
CA SER A 634 -65.70 23.57 1.25
C SER A 634 -65.00 22.21 1.15
N PRO A 635 -64.31 21.88 0.04
CA PRO A 635 -63.63 20.60 -0.15
C PRO A 635 -62.36 20.48 0.72
N PHE A 636 -62.15 21.37 1.68
CA PHE A 636 -60.92 21.49 2.46
C PHE A 636 -60.91 20.71 3.79
N ARG A 637 -61.96 19.94 4.08
CA ARG A 637 -62.04 19.21 5.37
C ARG A 637 -61.07 18.03 5.51
N ASN A 638 -60.23 17.75 4.50
CA ASN A 638 -59.33 16.58 4.51
C ASN A 638 -57.84 16.84 4.22
N ASN A 639 -57.36 18.09 4.19
CA ASN A 639 -55.92 18.35 4.09
C ASN A 639 -55.39 19.03 5.35
N LYS A 640 -54.44 18.36 6.01
CA LYS A 640 -53.61 18.87 7.11
C LYS A 640 -52.65 19.97 6.61
N ALA A 641 -53.16 21.02 5.99
CA ALA A 641 -52.35 22.16 5.53
C ALA A 641 -52.64 23.35 6.45
N CYS A 642 -51.59 23.98 6.98
CA CYS A 642 -51.74 25.19 7.79
C CYS A 642 -51.99 26.38 6.86
N VAL A 643 -52.89 27.30 7.24
CA VAL A 643 -53.22 28.48 6.44
C VAL A 643 -52.36 29.65 6.95
N CYS A 644 -51.75 30.40 6.04
CA CYS A 644 -50.94 31.58 6.33
C CYS A 644 -51.35 32.73 5.40
N VAL A 645 -51.12 33.98 5.81
CA VAL A 645 -51.56 35.16 5.03
C VAL A 645 -50.39 35.75 4.24
N ALA A 646 -50.64 36.13 2.99
CA ALA A 646 -49.67 36.87 2.18
C ALA A 646 -49.33 38.21 2.86
N GLY A 647 -48.06 38.44 3.17
CA GLY A 647 -47.55 39.61 3.88
C GLY A 647 -47.22 39.37 5.36
N GLU A 648 -47.67 38.27 5.96
CA GLU A 648 -47.36 37.92 7.36
C GLU A 648 -46.18 36.94 7.45
N ALA A 649 -45.36 37.08 8.49
CA ALA A 649 -44.19 36.23 8.69
C ALA A 649 -44.59 34.90 9.36
N VAL A 650 -44.31 33.80 8.67
CA VAL A 650 -44.36 32.46 9.28
C VAL A 650 -43.06 32.23 10.03
N LYS A 651 -43.14 32.00 11.34
CA LYS A 651 -41.98 31.80 12.20
C LYS A 651 -41.73 30.32 12.43
N LEU A 652 -40.48 29.90 12.39
CA LEU A 652 -40.05 28.52 12.58
C LEU A 652 -39.01 28.49 13.68
N ASN A 653 -39.37 27.85 14.79
CA ASN A 653 -38.47 27.66 15.92
C ASN A 653 -37.73 26.33 15.75
N VAL A 654 -36.40 26.39 15.85
CA VAL A 654 -35.54 25.20 15.82
C VAL A 654 -34.39 25.35 16.82
N GLU A 655 -34.06 24.26 17.49
CA GLU A 655 -32.94 24.19 18.43
C GLU A 655 -31.66 23.74 17.70
N LEU A 656 -30.59 24.50 17.88
CA LEU A 656 -29.26 24.24 17.34
C LEU A 656 -28.32 23.89 18.48
N LYS A 657 -27.46 22.90 18.25
CA LYS A 657 -26.43 22.49 19.20
C LYS A 657 -25.07 22.49 18.53
N ASN A 658 -24.08 23.11 19.19
CA ASN A 658 -22.68 22.90 18.86
C ASN A 658 -22.15 21.66 19.60
N PRO A 659 -21.83 20.55 18.90
CA PRO A 659 -21.30 19.36 19.55
C PRO A 659 -19.82 19.51 19.97
N LEU A 660 -19.11 20.52 19.46
CA LEU A 660 -17.69 20.76 19.74
C LEU A 660 -17.49 21.57 21.02
N GLN A 661 -16.28 21.51 21.58
CA GLN A 661 -15.86 22.28 22.74
C GLN A 661 -15.32 23.67 22.34
N ILE A 662 -15.14 23.92 21.05
CA ILE A 662 -14.69 25.20 20.50
C ILE A 662 -15.86 26.00 19.92
N SER A 663 -15.71 27.33 19.87
CA SER A 663 -16.72 28.21 19.29
C SER A 663 -16.77 28.07 17.77
N VAL A 664 -17.98 28.07 17.21
CA VAL A 664 -18.23 27.92 15.78
C VAL A 664 -19.05 29.11 15.28
N ASN A 665 -18.59 29.75 14.20
CA ASN A 665 -19.32 30.83 13.55
C ASN A 665 -20.25 30.27 12.47
N VAL A 666 -21.54 30.58 12.56
CA VAL A 666 -22.57 30.15 11.61
C VAL A 666 -23.28 31.38 11.07
N SER A 667 -23.16 31.61 9.77
CA SER A 667 -23.74 32.76 9.06
C SER A 667 -24.81 32.34 8.06
N GLY A 668 -25.70 33.25 7.70
CA GLY A 668 -26.68 33.07 6.63
C GLY A 668 -27.67 31.93 6.85
N ILE A 669 -28.03 31.62 8.10
CA ILE A 669 -29.06 30.60 8.39
C ILE A 669 -30.38 31.08 7.79
N SER A 670 -30.95 30.30 6.87
CA SER A 670 -32.16 30.65 6.12
C SER A 670 -32.99 29.40 5.78
N LEU A 671 -34.29 29.59 5.56
CA LEU A 671 -35.22 28.53 5.14
C LEU A 671 -35.16 28.31 3.62
N ILE A 672 -35.19 27.04 3.20
CA ILE A 672 -35.37 26.63 1.81
C ILE A 672 -36.88 26.45 1.59
N CYS A 673 -37.45 27.29 0.73
CA CYS A 673 -38.89 27.31 0.46
C CYS A 673 -39.16 27.13 -1.04
N GLN A 674 -40.30 26.52 -1.38
CA GLN A 674 -40.82 26.43 -2.74
C GLN A 674 -42.25 26.96 -2.76
N LEU A 675 -42.54 28.00 -3.53
CA LEU A 675 -43.88 28.57 -3.69
C LEU A 675 -44.47 28.13 -5.04
N SER A 676 -45.68 27.56 -5.04
CA SER A 676 -46.44 27.28 -6.26
C SER A 676 -47.71 28.13 -6.34
N THR A 677 -47.92 28.82 -7.46
CA THR A 677 -49.10 29.70 -7.70
C THR A 677 -50.30 28.97 -8.31
N ASN A 678 -50.14 27.71 -8.74
CA ASN A 678 -51.22 26.89 -9.29
C ASN A 678 -51.97 26.12 -8.19
N LEU A 679 -53.17 26.57 -7.84
CA LEU A 679 -54.04 25.96 -6.82
C LEU A 679 -54.74 24.65 -7.28
N ASN A 680 -54.56 24.22 -8.54
CA ASN A 680 -55.27 23.07 -9.14
C ASN A 680 -54.37 21.92 -9.65
N ALA A 681 -53.11 21.83 -9.23
CA ALA A 681 -52.29 20.67 -9.58
C ALA A 681 -52.61 19.49 -8.64
N SER A 682 -53.67 18.75 -8.96
CA SER A 682 -53.82 17.36 -8.53
C SER A 682 -52.64 16.56 -9.09
N GLU A 683 -52.12 15.66 -8.27
CA GLU A 683 -51.02 14.73 -8.57
C GLU A 683 -51.22 13.98 -9.90
N THR A 684 -50.74 14.51 -11.03
CA THR A 684 -50.59 13.72 -12.26
C THR A 684 -49.55 14.33 -13.21
N GLY A 685 -48.50 13.55 -13.52
CA GLY A 685 -47.49 13.79 -14.57
C GLY A 685 -46.10 14.18 -14.02
N ALA A 686 -45.04 13.38 -14.08
CA ALA A 686 -44.75 12.20 -14.89
C ALA A 686 -43.93 11.18 -14.10
N LEU A 687 -44.51 9.99 -13.89
CA LEU A 687 -43.76 8.76 -13.64
C LEU A 687 -43.57 8.10 -15.01
N THR A 688 -42.46 8.39 -15.68
CA THR A 688 -41.94 7.46 -16.69
C THR A 688 -41.13 6.40 -15.96
N THR A 689 -41.66 5.19 -16.00
CA THR A 689 -41.02 3.94 -15.59
C THR A 689 -39.64 3.79 -16.20
N ALA A 690 -38.62 3.75 -15.35
CA ALA A 690 -37.32 3.14 -15.65
C ALA A 690 -36.77 2.53 -14.35
N ALA A 691 -36.04 1.44 -14.55
CA ALA A 691 -35.79 0.34 -13.62
C ALA A 691 -35.05 0.68 -12.33
N GLU A 692 -35.11 -0.28 -11.41
CA GLU A 692 -34.26 -0.42 -10.22
C GLU A 692 -32.77 -0.24 -10.59
N GLU A 693 -32.17 0.88 -10.22
CA GLU A 693 -30.72 1.03 -10.08
C GLU A 693 -30.38 2.30 -9.26
N ASP A 694 -29.53 2.11 -8.26
CA ASP A 694 -28.71 3.07 -7.51
C ASP A 694 -29.30 4.41 -7.01
N ILE A 695 -29.48 4.49 -5.68
CA ILE A 695 -29.66 5.74 -4.92
C ILE A 695 -28.29 6.43 -4.81
N ALA A 696 -27.83 6.98 -5.93
CA ALA A 696 -26.72 7.91 -6.01
C ALA A 696 -27.13 9.07 -6.93
N SER A 697 -26.92 10.30 -6.45
CA SER A 697 -26.95 11.55 -7.22
C SER A 697 -28.21 11.85 -8.04
N THR A 698 -29.16 12.55 -7.42
CA THR A 698 -29.93 13.57 -8.16
C THR A 698 -29.85 14.85 -7.33
N LYS A 699 -28.83 15.67 -7.62
CA LYS A 699 -28.75 17.05 -7.14
C LYS A 699 -29.90 17.83 -7.80
N PRO A 700 -30.86 18.41 -7.07
CA PRO A 700 -31.55 19.57 -7.60
C PRO A 700 -30.53 20.71 -7.65
N SER A 701 -30.36 21.34 -8.82
CA SER A 701 -29.45 22.46 -9.03
C SER A 701 -29.77 23.60 -8.07
N ILE A 702 -28.75 24.03 -7.29
CA ILE A 702 -28.84 25.10 -6.27
C ILE A 702 -29.22 26.45 -6.90
N SER A 703 -28.98 26.63 -8.21
CA SER A 703 -29.38 27.81 -8.98
C SER A 703 -30.88 28.08 -9.02
N THR A 704 -31.72 27.13 -8.58
CA THR A 704 -33.19 27.28 -8.61
C THR A 704 -33.78 27.90 -7.34
N PHE A 705 -32.99 28.13 -6.28
CA PHE A 705 -33.52 28.50 -4.95
C PHE A 705 -33.11 29.88 -4.43
N GLU A 706 -32.20 30.58 -5.11
CA GLU A 706 -31.78 31.95 -4.72
C GLU A 706 -32.51 33.08 -5.48
N SER A 707 -33.34 32.77 -6.48
CA SER A 707 -33.87 33.80 -7.40
C SER A 707 -35.39 33.98 -7.38
N ASP A 708 -36.05 33.81 -6.23
CA ASP A 708 -37.49 34.08 -6.09
C ASP A 708 -37.78 35.27 -5.16
N GLY A 709 -36.88 36.27 -5.14
CA GLY A 709 -37.04 37.50 -4.34
C GLY A 709 -38.33 38.31 -4.62
N ASN A 710 -39.00 38.01 -5.75
CA ASN A 710 -40.32 38.56 -6.08
C ASN A 710 -41.47 37.87 -5.33
N ASN A 711 -41.31 36.63 -4.89
CA ASN A 711 -42.41 35.79 -4.40
C ASN A 711 -42.46 35.67 -2.87
N PHE A 712 -41.33 35.68 -2.17
CA PHE A 712 -41.24 35.62 -0.70
C PHE A 712 -39.92 36.22 -0.18
N THR A 713 -39.90 36.64 1.09
CA THR A 713 -38.68 37.07 1.81
C THR A 713 -38.36 36.12 2.94
N VAL A 714 -37.08 35.76 3.11
CA VAL A 714 -36.59 34.84 4.15
C VAL A 714 -35.61 35.59 5.05
N SER A 715 -35.72 35.43 6.37
CA SER A 715 -34.75 35.99 7.31
C SER A 715 -33.40 35.27 7.20
N LYS A 716 -32.31 36.04 7.31
CA LYS A 716 -30.93 35.52 7.43
C LYS A 716 -30.45 35.83 8.83
N LEU A 717 -29.92 34.82 9.52
CA LEU A 717 -29.45 34.94 10.88
C LEU A 717 -28.00 34.49 11.00
N ASP A 718 -27.18 35.31 11.66
CA ASP A 718 -25.77 35.04 11.96
C ASP A 718 -25.60 34.83 13.47
N ILE A 719 -24.92 33.75 13.85
CA ILE A 719 -24.77 33.32 15.25
C ILE A 719 -23.37 32.75 15.46
N VAL A 720 -22.75 33.13 16.57
CA VAL A 720 -21.60 32.42 17.15
C VAL A 720 -22.12 31.48 18.22
N LEU A 721 -21.87 30.18 18.06
CA LEU A 721 -22.19 29.16 19.06
C LEU A 721 -20.93 28.80 19.85
N GLY A 722 -20.94 29.02 21.16
CA GLY A 722 -19.90 28.57 22.08
C GLY A 722 -19.77 27.04 22.14
N GLY A 723 -18.70 26.57 22.77
CA GLY A 723 -18.47 25.13 22.93
C GLY A 723 -19.57 24.44 23.72
N GLY A 724 -20.21 23.42 23.16
CA GLY A 724 -21.31 22.67 23.79
C GLY A 724 -22.64 23.44 23.87
N GLU A 725 -22.69 24.68 23.37
CA GLU A 725 -23.85 25.56 23.51
C GLU A 725 -25.05 25.02 22.72
N THR A 726 -26.23 25.09 23.33
CA THR A 726 -27.51 24.81 22.67
C THR A 726 -28.35 26.08 22.68
N LYS A 727 -28.76 26.54 21.49
CA LYS A 727 -29.49 27.80 21.30
C LYS A 727 -30.73 27.56 20.46
N ARG A 728 -31.86 28.11 20.89
CA ARG A 728 -33.09 28.12 20.08
C ARG A 728 -33.09 29.36 19.19
N ILE A 729 -33.38 29.17 17.92
CA ILE A 729 -33.48 30.25 16.94
C ILE A 729 -34.86 30.28 16.32
N GLN A 730 -35.25 31.45 15.85
CA GLN A 730 -36.48 31.70 15.12
C GLN A 730 -36.13 32.15 13.71
N LEU A 731 -36.56 31.38 12.71
CA LEU A 731 -36.41 31.70 11.28
C LEU A 731 -37.75 32.15 10.73
N GLU A 732 -37.76 33.14 9.86
CA GLU A 732 -38.99 33.77 9.37
C GLU A 732 -39.06 33.71 7.85
N VAL A 733 -40.25 33.41 7.33
CA VAL A 733 -40.55 33.50 5.89
C VAL A 733 -41.86 34.25 5.68
N THR A 734 -41.82 35.28 4.84
CA THR A 734 -42.97 36.12 4.51
C THR A 734 -43.34 35.92 3.03
N PRO A 735 -44.43 35.22 2.71
CA PRO A 735 -44.90 35.08 1.33
C PRO A 735 -45.54 36.38 0.84
N LYS A 736 -45.17 36.87 -0.35
CA LYS A 736 -45.75 38.09 -0.96
C LYS A 736 -46.93 37.79 -1.89
N VAL A 737 -47.03 36.55 -2.37
CA VAL A 737 -48.00 36.12 -3.38
C VAL A 737 -48.82 34.94 -2.85
N ILE A 738 -50.09 34.88 -3.26
CA ILE A 738 -51.02 33.79 -2.94
C ILE A 738 -50.58 32.51 -3.65
N GLY A 739 -50.60 31.38 -2.94
CA GLY A 739 -50.11 30.10 -3.47
C GLY A 739 -49.94 29.04 -2.38
N ILE A 740 -49.26 27.95 -2.69
CA ILE A 740 -48.87 26.93 -1.71
C ILE A 740 -47.38 27.10 -1.41
N LEU A 741 -47.04 27.50 -0.19
CA LEU A 741 -45.68 27.62 0.32
C LEU A 741 -45.26 26.30 0.96
N LYS A 742 -44.31 25.61 0.35
CA LYS A 742 -43.73 24.39 0.90
C LYS A 742 -42.39 24.70 1.57
N LEU A 743 -42.29 24.39 2.87
CA LEU A 743 -41.04 24.43 3.60
C LEU A 743 -40.25 23.15 3.30
N VAL A 744 -39.11 23.29 2.62
CA VAL A 744 -38.33 22.17 2.07
C VAL A 744 -37.15 21.81 2.98
N GLY A 745 -36.51 22.80 3.61
CA GLY A 745 -35.35 22.58 4.47
C GLY A 745 -34.75 23.84 5.07
N ILE A 746 -33.54 23.70 5.61
CA ILE A 746 -32.71 24.78 6.18
C ILE A 746 -31.36 24.81 5.45
N ARG A 747 -30.85 26.01 5.19
CA ARG A 747 -29.51 26.27 4.65
C ARG A 747 -28.73 27.19 5.60
N TRP A 748 -27.44 26.96 5.75
CA TRP A 748 -26.55 27.80 6.55
C TRP A 748 -25.14 27.80 5.98
N THR A 749 -24.32 28.76 6.40
CA THR A 749 -22.91 28.86 6.05
C THR A 749 -22.07 28.72 7.32
N LEU A 750 -21.05 27.87 7.28
CA LEU A 750 -20.12 27.63 8.37
C LEU A 750 -18.81 28.37 8.09
N SER A 751 -18.44 29.30 8.97
CA SER A 751 -17.23 30.15 8.86
C SER A 751 -17.05 30.76 7.46
N ASP A 752 -18.15 31.22 6.85
CA ASP A 752 -18.24 31.87 5.53
C ASP A 752 -17.71 31.07 4.32
N SER A 753 -17.28 29.82 4.54
CA SER A 753 -16.56 29.02 3.53
C SER A 753 -17.34 27.78 3.08
N VAL A 754 -18.14 27.17 3.97
CA VAL A 754 -18.86 25.92 3.70
C VAL A 754 -20.35 26.13 3.81
N VAL A 755 -21.11 25.75 2.78
CA VAL A 755 -22.56 25.89 2.76
C VAL A 755 -23.21 24.56 3.09
N GLY A 756 -23.85 24.47 4.26
CA GLY A 756 -24.62 23.31 4.69
C GLY A 756 -26.09 23.44 4.30
N TYR A 757 -26.72 22.33 3.91
CA TYR A 757 -28.16 22.27 3.74
C TYR A 757 -28.75 20.95 4.22
N GLN A 758 -29.95 21.02 4.81
CA GLN A 758 -30.68 19.86 5.32
C GLN A 758 -32.16 19.97 5.00
N TYR A 759 -32.70 18.97 4.31
CA TYR A 759 -34.13 18.88 4.00
C TYR A 759 -34.93 18.28 5.16
N PHE A 760 -36.18 18.69 5.30
CA PHE A 760 -37.10 18.10 6.26
C PHE A 760 -37.55 16.72 5.77
N GLU A 761 -37.47 15.70 6.63
CA GLU A 761 -37.90 14.35 6.27
C GLU A 761 -39.44 14.29 6.16
N VAL A 762 -39.96 14.23 4.93
CA VAL A 762 -41.38 14.00 4.67
C VAL A 762 -41.68 12.53 4.87
N ALA A 763 -42.46 12.20 5.90
CA ALA A 763 -42.85 10.81 6.18
C ALA A 763 -43.75 10.26 5.05
N THR A 764 -43.18 9.59 4.05
CA THR A 764 -43.95 8.74 3.15
C THR A 764 -44.53 7.58 3.96
N GLN A 765 -45.85 7.55 4.13
CA GLN A 765 -46.55 6.45 4.81
C GLN A 765 -46.37 5.15 4.01
N LYS A 766 -45.32 4.37 4.32
CA LYS A 766 -45.32 2.94 3.99
C LYS A 766 -46.37 2.27 4.86
N LYS A 767 -47.50 1.88 4.26
CA LYS A 767 -48.51 1.02 4.89
C LYS A 767 -47.81 -0.25 5.38
N ASN A 768 -47.62 -0.41 6.70
CA ASN A 768 -47.32 -1.71 7.27
C ASN A 768 -47.87 -1.89 8.69
N LYS A 769 -48.15 -3.16 8.98
CA LYS A 769 -49.12 -3.73 9.92
C LYS A 769 -48.96 -3.31 11.39
N LYS A 770 -50.12 -3.38 12.08
CA LYS A 770 -50.39 -3.12 13.50
C LYS A 770 -49.24 -3.49 14.43
N GLY A 771 -48.65 -2.47 15.05
CA GLY A 771 -47.84 -2.56 16.25
C GLY A 771 -47.81 -1.18 16.91
N LYS A 772 -48.14 -1.10 18.21
CA LYS A 772 -48.20 0.14 18.99
C LYS A 772 -46.88 0.91 18.87
N ARG A 773 -46.91 2.07 18.21
CA ARG A 773 -45.85 3.10 18.27
C ARG A 773 -46.46 4.36 18.88
N GLY A 774 -45.75 4.95 19.84
CA GLY A 774 -46.08 6.26 20.40
C GLY A 774 -46.16 7.33 19.32
N ALA A 775 -47.00 8.33 19.55
CA ALA A 775 -47.34 9.38 18.60
C ALA A 775 -46.10 10.19 18.17
N ARG A 776 -45.57 9.92 16.97
CA ARG A 776 -44.71 10.89 16.27
C ARG A 776 -45.63 11.93 15.62
N ARG A 777 -45.63 13.16 16.15
CA ARG A 777 -46.29 14.31 15.50
C ARG A 777 -45.61 14.57 14.15
N SER A 778 -46.36 14.52 13.06
CA SER A 778 -45.89 14.86 11.72
C SER A 778 -45.96 16.37 11.51
N LEU A 779 -44.84 16.99 11.14
CA LEU A 779 -44.82 18.39 10.70
C LEU A 779 -45.57 18.54 9.39
N ASN A 780 -46.55 19.44 9.34
CA ASN A 780 -47.20 19.84 8.10
C ASN A 780 -46.31 20.88 7.42
N THR A 781 -45.52 20.45 6.44
CA THR A 781 -44.58 21.32 5.70
C THR A 781 -45.23 22.09 4.54
N ASN A 782 -46.51 21.82 4.25
CA ASN A 782 -47.28 22.52 3.22
C ASN A 782 -48.17 23.58 3.88
N LEU A 783 -47.93 24.84 3.52
CA LEU A 783 -48.69 26.00 3.97
C LEU A 783 -49.49 26.57 2.80
N ILE A 784 -50.78 26.86 3.00
CA ILE A 784 -51.63 27.52 2.00
C ILE A 784 -51.57 29.02 2.30
N VAL A 785 -51.06 29.82 1.36
CA VAL A 785 -50.99 31.27 1.45
C VAL A 785 -52.28 31.88 0.88
N ILE A 786 -53.02 32.61 1.71
CA ILE A 786 -54.27 33.30 1.33
C ILE A 786 -54.08 34.83 1.30
N LYS A 787 -54.94 35.54 0.55
CA LYS A 787 -54.92 37.02 0.51
C LYS A 787 -55.51 37.57 1.80
N VAL A 788 -54.94 38.65 2.35
CA VAL A 788 -55.49 39.43 3.47
C VAL A 788 -56.98 39.69 3.22
N LEU A 789 -57.84 39.15 4.07
CA LEU A 789 -59.26 39.48 4.14
C LEU A 789 -59.40 40.39 5.35
N VAL A 790 -59.48 41.70 5.12
CA VAL A 790 -59.85 42.66 6.16
C VAL A 790 -61.30 42.36 6.53
N CYS A 791 -61.50 41.55 7.57
CA CYS A 791 -62.79 41.34 8.19
C CYS A 791 -62.62 41.44 9.71
N LEU A 792 -63.20 42.52 10.26
CA LEU A 792 -63.51 42.66 11.68
C LEU A 792 -64.19 41.37 12.18
N GLY A 793 -63.45 40.57 12.94
CA GLY A 793 -63.94 39.37 13.61
C GLY A 793 -63.40 39.38 15.02
N PHE A 794 -64.14 40.00 15.94
CA PHE A 794 -63.85 39.94 17.37
C PHE A 794 -63.78 38.48 17.82
N SER A 795 -62.59 38.02 18.21
CA SER A 795 -62.40 36.71 18.84
C SER A 795 -62.71 36.81 20.34
N PHE A 796 -63.49 35.86 20.84
CA PHE A 796 -64.12 35.85 22.17
C PHE A 796 -63.14 35.84 23.37
N LYS A 797 -61.82 35.71 23.14
CA LYS A 797 -60.81 35.79 24.20
C LYS A 797 -60.55 37.22 24.72
N TYR A 798 -60.97 38.25 23.98
CA TYR A 798 -60.93 39.63 24.47
C TYR A 798 -61.97 39.92 25.57
N LEU A 799 -63.07 39.14 25.64
CA LEU A 799 -64.16 39.43 26.58
C LEU A 799 -63.86 39.00 28.03
N PHE A 800 -62.97 38.02 28.24
CA PHE A 800 -62.63 37.53 29.58
C PHE A 800 -61.78 38.51 30.39
N HIS A 801 -61.09 39.45 29.73
CA HIS A 801 -60.27 40.46 30.42
C HIS A 801 -61.10 41.65 30.94
N VAL A 802 -62.36 41.81 30.52
CA VAL A 802 -63.20 42.97 30.91
C VAL A 802 -64.19 42.63 32.03
N THR A 803 -64.29 41.36 32.46
CA THR A 803 -65.23 40.92 33.52
C THR A 803 -64.54 40.35 34.77
N CYS A 804 -63.22 40.51 34.91
CA CYS A 804 -62.47 40.16 36.12
C CYS A 804 -61.54 41.30 36.59
N GLU A 805 -62.01 42.55 36.44
CA GLU A 805 -61.65 43.68 37.32
C GLU A 805 -62.89 44.15 38.09
#